data_AF-A0A2K5F2J4-F1
#
_entry.id   AF-A0A2K5F2J4-F1
#
_cell.length_a   1.000
_cell.length_b   1.000
_cell.length_c   1.000
_cell.angle_alpha   90.00
_cell.angle_beta   90.00
_cell.angle_gamma   90.00
#
_symmetry.space_group_name_H-M   'P 1'
#
loop_
_entity.id
_entity.type
_entity.pdbx_description
1 polymer ?
#
loop_
_entity_poly.entity_id
_entity_poly.type
_entity_poly.pdbx_seq_one_letter_code
_entity_poly.pdbx_strand_id
1 'polypeptide(L)'
;MWGAEQDMWRSPHPGFQLPALRRRPEVNGSDGMFKYEEIVLERGNSGLGFSIAGGIDNPHVPDDPGIFITKIIPGGAAAMDGRLGVNDCVLRVNEVDVSEVVHSRAVEALKEAGPVVRLVVRRRQPPPETIMEVNLLKGPKGLGFSIAGGIGNQHIPGDNSIYITKIIEGGAAQKDGRLQIGDRLLAVNNTNLQDVRHEEAVASLKNTSDMVYLKVAKPGSLHLNDMYAPPDYASTFTALADNHISHNSSLGYLGAVESKVSYPAPPQVPPTRYSPIPRHMLAEEDFTREPRKIILHKGSTGLGFNIVGGEDGEGIFVSFILAGGPADLSGELRRGDRILSVNGVNLRNATHEQAAAALKRAGQSVTIVAQYRPEEYSRFESKIHDLREQMMNSSMSSGSGSLRTSEKRSLYVRALFDYDRTRDSCLPSQGLSFSYGDILHVINASDDEWWQARLVTPHGESEQIGVIPSKKRVEKKERARLKTVKFHARTGMIESNRDFPGLSDDYYGAKNLKGVTSNTSDSESSSKGQEDAILSYEPVTRQEIHYARPVIILGPMKDRVNDDLISEFPHKFGSCVPHTTRPRRDNEVDGQDYHFVVSREQMEKDIQDNKFIEAGQFNDNLYGTSIQSVRAVAERGKHCILDVSGNAIKRLQQAQLYPIAIFIKPKSIEALMEMNRRQTYEQANKIYDKAMKLEQEFGEYFTAIVQGDSLEEIYNKIKQIIEDQSGHYIWVPSPEKL
;
A
#
# COMPACT_ATOMS: atom_id res chain seq x y z
N MET A 1 -69.04 -35.64 -20.61
CA MET A 1 -70.40 -35.48 -20.07
C MET A 1 -70.41 -36.11 -18.68
N TRP A 2 -70.62 -35.28 -17.63
CA TRP A 2 -70.99 -35.61 -16.23
C TRP A 2 -70.00 -36.50 -15.41
N GLY A 3 -69.64 -36.27 -14.14
CA GLY A 3 -70.00 -35.30 -13.11
C GLY A 3 -69.76 -35.90 -11.70
N ALA A 4 -69.24 -35.08 -10.77
CA ALA A 4 -69.46 -35.00 -9.29
C ALA A 4 -69.04 -36.17 -8.34
N GLU A 5 -68.11 -35.97 -7.38
CA GLU A 5 -68.26 -35.53 -5.93
C GLU A 5 -68.70 -36.69 -4.99
N GLN A 6 -68.42 -36.83 -3.67
CA GLN A 6 -67.78 -36.08 -2.57
C GLN A 6 -67.72 -37.01 -1.31
N ASP A 7 -66.82 -36.75 -0.33
CA ASP A 7 -67.01 -36.71 1.16
C ASP A 7 -67.57 -37.93 1.97
N MET A 8 -67.39 -38.18 3.28
CA MET A 8 -66.69 -37.60 4.45
C MET A 8 -66.92 -38.50 5.72
N TRP A 9 -65.97 -38.50 6.67
CA TRP A 9 -66.00 -38.63 8.17
C TRP A 9 -66.79 -39.69 8.99
N ARG A 10 -66.14 -40.23 10.06
CA ARG A 10 -66.62 -40.23 11.47
C ARG A 10 -65.55 -40.69 12.53
N SER A 11 -65.52 -39.99 13.68
CA SER A 11 -64.65 -40.17 14.89
C SER A 11 -65.32 -41.04 16.00
N PRO A 12 -64.66 -41.36 17.16
CA PRO A 12 -64.81 -40.58 18.42
C PRO A 12 -63.64 -40.61 19.48
N HIS A 13 -63.68 -39.73 20.50
CA HIS A 13 -62.82 -39.56 21.73
C HIS A 13 -63.55 -40.04 23.03
N PRO A 14 -63.06 -39.99 24.32
CA PRO A 14 -61.91 -39.27 24.94
C PRO A 14 -61.10 -39.99 26.09
N GLY A 15 -60.00 -39.36 26.56
CA GLY A 15 -59.29 -39.69 27.82
C GLY A 15 -58.36 -38.54 28.31
N PHE A 16 -58.62 -38.02 29.52
CA PHE A 16 -57.88 -37.00 30.31
C PHE A 16 -56.57 -37.56 30.92
N GLN A 17 -55.50 -36.86 31.31
CA GLN A 17 -54.97 -35.49 31.21
C GLN A 17 -53.54 -35.49 31.83
N LEU A 18 -52.54 -34.87 31.20
CA LEU A 18 -51.28 -34.42 31.83
C LEU A 18 -51.07 -32.93 31.42
N PRO A 19 -50.45 -32.08 32.26
CA PRO A 19 -50.57 -30.63 32.12
C PRO A 19 -49.71 -30.08 30.97
N ALA A 20 -50.26 -29.04 30.34
CA ALA A 20 -49.70 -28.17 29.31
C ALA A 20 -48.17 -28.12 29.20
N LEU A 21 -47.61 -28.74 28.16
CA LEU A 21 -46.40 -28.22 27.53
C LEU A 21 -46.82 -26.98 26.74
N ARG A 22 -46.28 -25.83 27.12
CA ARG A 22 -46.41 -24.55 26.40
C ARG A 22 -46.26 -24.80 24.88
N ARG A 23 -47.20 -24.29 24.10
CA ARG A 23 -47.09 -24.20 22.63
C ARG A 23 -45.71 -23.62 22.29
N ARG A 24 -44.95 -24.32 21.46
CA ARG A 24 -43.75 -23.76 20.82
C ARG A 24 -44.19 -22.52 20.01
N PRO A 25 -43.41 -21.42 20.00
CA PRO A 25 -43.72 -20.29 19.12
C PRO A 25 -43.69 -20.79 17.67
N GLU A 26 -44.70 -20.44 16.88
CA GLU A 26 -44.63 -20.59 15.42
C GLU A 26 -43.53 -19.64 14.94
N VAL A 27 -42.32 -20.18 14.66
CA VAL A 27 -41.13 -19.38 14.35
C VAL A 27 -41.15 -18.85 12.91
N ASN A 28 -41.99 -19.42 12.04
CA ASN A 28 -42.14 -18.99 10.66
C ASN A 28 -43.31 -18.01 10.55
N GLY A 29 -42.99 -16.72 10.33
CA GLY A 29 -43.98 -15.65 10.22
C GLY A 29 -43.41 -14.41 9.52
N SER A 30 -44.28 -13.46 9.16
CA SER A 30 -43.88 -12.15 8.63
C SER A 30 -44.68 -11.04 9.30
N ASP A 31 -44.02 -9.98 9.75
CA ASP A 31 -44.67 -8.80 10.35
C ASP A 31 -44.84 -7.63 9.36
N GLY A 32 -44.73 -7.91 8.06
CA GLY A 32 -44.85 -6.92 6.98
C GLY A 32 -43.52 -6.22 6.64
N MET A 33 -42.60 -6.09 7.59
CA MET A 33 -41.27 -5.50 7.37
C MET A 33 -40.16 -6.56 7.42
N PHE A 34 -40.36 -7.63 8.18
CA PHE A 34 -39.41 -8.73 8.33
C PHE A 34 -40.07 -10.10 8.10
N LYS A 35 -39.28 -11.02 7.53
CA LYS A 35 -39.57 -12.44 7.41
C LYS A 35 -38.70 -13.19 8.43
N TYR A 36 -39.29 -14.10 9.18
CA TYR A 36 -38.58 -14.97 10.11
C TYR A 36 -38.55 -16.40 9.57
N GLU A 37 -37.39 -17.04 9.67
CA GLU A 37 -37.18 -18.40 9.15
C GLU A 37 -36.28 -19.22 10.07
N GLU A 38 -36.65 -20.47 10.32
CA GLU A 38 -35.79 -21.45 11.01
C GLU A 38 -35.07 -22.33 9.99
N ILE A 39 -33.74 -22.32 10.00
CA ILE A 39 -32.87 -23.05 9.09
C ILE A 39 -32.04 -24.04 9.89
N VAL A 40 -32.04 -25.31 9.48
CA VAL A 40 -31.22 -26.36 10.11
C VAL A 40 -30.12 -26.74 9.14
N LEU A 41 -28.87 -26.55 9.55
CA LEU A 41 -27.68 -26.86 8.78
C LEU A 41 -26.88 -27.98 9.47
N GLU A 42 -26.36 -28.90 8.69
CA GLU A 42 -25.39 -29.89 9.16
C GLU A 42 -23.96 -29.39 8.87
N ARG A 43 -23.09 -29.48 9.87
CA ARG A 43 -21.71 -28.99 9.80
C ARG A 43 -20.90 -29.92 8.89
N GLY A 44 -20.41 -29.38 7.78
CA GLY A 44 -19.49 -30.08 6.88
C GLY A 44 -18.03 -30.02 7.34
N ASN A 45 -17.13 -30.62 6.56
CA ASN A 45 -15.68 -30.67 6.85
C ASN A 45 -15.02 -29.27 6.96
N SER A 46 -15.63 -28.24 6.39
CA SER A 46 -15.19 -26.84 6.43
C SER A 46 -16.04 -25.95 7.35
N GLY A 47 -16.88 -26.55 8.20
CA GLY A 47 -17.81 -25.83 9.09
C GLY A 47 -19.20 -25.62 8.46
N LEU A 48 -19.86 -24.53 8.85
CA LEU A 48 -21.23 -24.21 8.39
C LEU A 48 -21.28 -23.47 7.05
N GLY A 49 -20.15 -22.98 6.55
CA GLY A 49 -20.07 -22.37 5.22
C GLY A 49 -20.62 -20.94 5.13
N PHE A 50 -20.59 -20.15 6.21
CA PHE A 50 -20.95 -18.72 6.19
C PHE A 50 -20.09 -17.91 7.16
N SER A 51 -20.10 -16.58 7.00
CA SER A 51 -19.43 -15.62 7.88
C SER A 51 -20.46 -14.72 8.57
N ILE A 52 -20.19 -14.33 9.82
CA ILE A 52 -21.02 -13.38 10.58
C ILE A 52 -20.24 -12.09 10.89
N ALA A 53 -20.95 -10.98 11.05
CA ALA A 53 -20.47 -9.72 11.62
C ALA A 53 -21.57 -9.11 12.49
N GLY A 54 -21.27 -8.09 13.28
CA GLY A 54 -22.25 -7.47 14.19
C GLY A 54 -22.07 -7.92 15.63
N GLY A 55 -22.99 -7.49 16.49
CA GLY A 55 -22.90 -7.61 17.94
C GLY A 55 -22.91 -6.23 18.59
N ILE A 56 -23.31 -6.17 19.86
CA ILE A 56 -23.42 -4.90 20.61
C ILE A 56 -22.10 -4.11 20.71
N ASP A 57 -20.97 -4.81 20.60
CA ASP A 57 -19.60 -4.29 20.66
C ASP A 57 -19.09 -3.82 19.30
N ASN A 58 -19.66 -4.33 18.21
CA ASN A 58 -19.27 -3.96 16.86
C ASN A 58 -20.47 -4.05 15.90
N PRO A 59 -21.45 -3.11 16.00
CA PRO A 59 -22.67 -3.14 15.19
C PRO A 59 -22.34 -3.14 13.70
N HIS A 60 -22.86 -4.13 12.97
CA HIS A 60 -22.64 -4.22 11.51
C HIS A 60 -23.57 -3.26 10.75
N VAL A 61 -24.74 -3.01 11.31
CA VAL A 61 -25.73 -2.05 10.82
C VAL A 61 -25.86 -0.96 11.89
N PRO A 62 -25.85 0.35 11.53
CA PRO A 62 -26.03 1.43 12.49
C PRO A 62 -27.32 1.24 13.31
N ASP A 63 -27.21 1.42 14.63
CA ASP A 63 -28.30 1.26 15.59
C ASP A 63 -28.99 -0.13 15.64
N ASP A 64 -28.37 -1.17 15.06
CA ASP A 64 -28.84 -2.55 15.16
C ASP A 64 -27.73 -3.46 15.75
N PRO A 65 -27.90 -3.95 17.00
CA PRO A 65 -26.89 -4.77 17.67
C PRO A 65 -26.82 -6.22 17.14
N GLY A 66 -27.64 -6.58 16.15
CA GLY A 66 -27.78 -7.95 15.67
C GLY A 66 -26.54 -8.56 15.03
N ILE A 67 -26.54 -9.89 14.92
CA ILE A 67 -25.51 -10.69 14.26
C ILE A 67 -25.94 -11.00 12.83
N PHE A 68 -25.23 -10.51 11.84
CA PHE A 68 -25.60 -10.60 10.43
C PHE A 68 -24.72 -11.56 9.65
N ILE A 69 -25.31 -12.32 8.74
CA ILE A 69 -24.59 -13.12 7.76
C ILE A 69 -23.96 -12.19 6.71
N THR A 70 -22.63 -12.11 6.66
CA THR A 70 -21.92 -11.24 5.71
C THR A 70 -21.48 -11.95 4.44
N LYS A 71 -21.41 -13.28 4.49
CA LYS A 71 -20.96 -14.10 3.36
C LYS A 71 -21.50 -15.52 3.46
N ILE A 72 -21.92 -16.06 2.33
CA ILE A 72 -22.14 -17.50 2.14
C ILE A 72 -20.95 -18.05 1.33
N ILE A 73 -20.34 -19.13 1.79
CA ILE A 73 -19.15 -19.74 1.18
C ILE A 73 -19.61 -20.75 0.11
N PRO A 74 -19.29 -20.54 -1.18
CA PRO A 74 -19.66 -21.47 -2.25
C PRO A 74 -19.19 -22.91 -1.96
N GLY A 75 -20.08 -23.87 -2.12
CA GLY A 75 -19.81 -25.29 -1.82
C GLY A 75 -19.81 -25.66 -0.33
N GLY A 76 -20.03 -24.71 0.58
CA GLY A 76 -20.22 -24.96 2.01
C GLY A 76 -21.65 -25.34 2.37
N ALA A 77 -21.88 -25.83 3.61
CA ALA A 77 -23.18 -26.36 4.05
C ALA A 77 -24.34 -25.36 3.87
N ALA A 78 -24.18 -24.09 4.24
CA ALA A 78 -25.19 -23.07 4.03
C ALA A 78 -25.48 -22.77 2.56
N ALA A 79 -24.47 -22.82 1.68
CA ALA A 79 -24.65 -22.63 0.24
C ALA A 79 -25.37 -23.81 -0.41
N MET A 80 -25.11 -25.03 0.07
CA MET A 80 -25.76 -26.25 -0.41
C MET A 80 -27.22 -26.35 0.02
N ASP A 81 -27.54 -25.89 1.24
CA ASP A 81 -28.93 -25.78 1.70
C ASP A 81 -29.69 -24.67 0.96
N GLY A 82 -29.04 -23.53 0.73
CA GLY A 82 -29.55 -22.45 -0.13
C GLY A 82 -30.60 -21.54 0.50
N ARG A 83 -31.09 -21.81 1.71
CA ARG A 83 -32.10 -20.95 2.39
C ARG A 83 -31.47 -19.75 3.11
N LEU A 84 -30.27 -19.94 3.66
CA LEU A 84 -29.55 -18.90 4.40
C LEU A 84 -28.94 -17.88 3.41
N GLY A 85 -29.28 -16.61 3.58
CA GLY A 85 -28.86 -15.52 2.71
C GLY A 85 -27.87 -14.57 3.39
N VAL A 86 -27.14 -13.82 2.57
CA VAL A 86 -26.38 -12.65 3.04
C VAL A 86 -27.38 -11.60 3.54
N ASN A 87 -27.01 -10.89 4.61
CA ASN A 87 -27.82 -9.93 5.37
C ASN A 87 -28.96 -10.53 6.21
N ASP A 88 -29.04 -11.85 6.32
CA ASP A 88 -29.88 -12.47 7.34
C ASP A 88 -29.32 -12.13 8.73
N CYS A 89 -30.19 -11.64 9.62
CA CYS A 89 -29.82 -11.41 11.01
C CYS A 89 -30.15 -12.66 11.82
N VAL A 90 -29.12 -13.30 12.38
CA VAL A 90 -29.22 -14.46 13.25
C VAL A 90 -29.72 -14.00 14.62
N LEU A 91 -30.88 -14.52 15.01
CA LEU A 91 -31.50 -14.26 16.31
C LEU A 91 -31.18 -15.36 17.31
N ARG A 92 -31.02 -16.60 16.85
CA ARG A 92 -30.80 -17.75 17.72
C ARG A 92 -29.94 -18.81 17.04
N VAL A 93 -29.04 -19.43 17.81
CA VAL A 93 -28.22 -20.58 17.42
C VAL A 93 -28.50 -21.72 18.38
N ASN A 94 -29.14 -22.79 17.88
CA ASN A 94 -29.74 -23.85 18.71
C ASN A 94 -30.61 -23.23 19.81
N GLU A 95 -30.33 -23.48 21.08
CA GLU A 95 -31.08 -22.94 22.22
C GLU A 95 -30.48 -21.63 22.76
N VAL A 96 -29.44 -21.08 22.12
CA VAL A 96 -28.74 -19.86 22.55
C VAL A 96 -29.25 -18.65 21.77
N ASP A 97 -29.81 -17.67 22.48
CA ASP A 97 -30.17 -16.36 21.93
C ASP A 97 -28.91 -15.55 21.63
N VAL A 98 -28.83 -14.99 20.42
CA VAL A 98 -27.71 -14.18 19.93
C VAL A 98 -28.17 -12.84 19.34
N SER A 99 -29.41 -12.42 19.63
CA SER A 99 -29.99 -11.19 19.07
C SER A 99 -29.31 -9.90 19.57
N GLU A 100 -28.87 -9.87 20.84
CA GLU A 100 -28.23 -8.70 21.47
C GLU A 100 -26.99 -9.12 22.28
N VAL A 101 -26.05 -9.79 21.63
CA VAL A 101 -24.83 -10.28 22.27
C VAL A 101 -23.59 -9.59 21.71
N VAL A 102 -22.48 -9.64 22.45
CA VAL A 102 -21.17 -9.30 21.89
C VAL A 102 -20.79 -10.30 20.79
N HIS A 103 -20.04 -9.84 19.78
CA HIS A 103 -19.66 -10.64 18.62
C HIS A 103 -19.04 -11.99 19.01
N SER A 104 -18.15 -11.99 20.00
CA SER A 104 -17.47 -13.18 20.50
C SER A 104 -18.44 -14.25 21.01
N ARG A 105 -19.53 -13.85 21.67
CA ARG A 105 -20.53 -14.77 22.23
C ARG A 105 -21.33 -15.47 21.13
N ALA A 106 -21.63 -14.79 20.02
CA ALA A 106 -22.27 -15.40 18.86
C ALA A 106 -21.36 -16.42 18.17
N VAL A 107 -20.05 -16.13 18.10
CA VAL A 107 -19.05 -17.07 17.57
C VAL A 107 -18.91 -18.31 18.45
N GLU A 108 -18.90 -18.15 19.78
CA GLU A 108 -18.92 -19.27 20.72
C GLU A 108 -20.15 -20.14 20.54
N ALA A 109 -21.35 -19.55 20.49
CA ALA A 109 -22.60 -20.27 20.29
C ALA A 109 -22.57 -21.11 18.99
N LEU A 110 -22.03 -20.56 17.90
CA LEU A 110 -21.86 -21.28 16.63
C LEU A 110 -20.79 -22.39 16.69
N LYS A 111 -19.76 -22.27 17.54
CA LYS A 111 -18.75 -23.31 17.74
C LYS A 111 -19.28 -24.46 18.60
N GLU A 112 -20.03 -24.15 19.64
CA GLU A 112 -20.59 -25.11 20.62
C GLU A 112 -21.84 -25.83 20.11
N ALA A 113 -22.49 -25.32 19.07
CA ALA A 113 -23.73 -25.87 18.51
C ALA A 113 -23.63 -27.32 17.98
N GLY A 114 -22.44 -27.91 17.91
CA GLY A 114 -22.25 -29.30 17.53
C GLY A 114 -22.39 -29.55 16.02
N PRO A 115 -22.68 -30.80 15.61
CA PRO A 115 -22.73 -31.20 14.20
C PRO A 115 -24.00 -30.72 13.48
N VAL A 116 -25.11 -30.49 14.19
CA VAL A 116 -26.36 -29.97 13.60
C VAL A 116 -26.69 -28.65 14.27
N VAL A 117 -26.81 -27.60 13.46
CA VAL A 117 -26.99 -26.22 13.92
C VAL A 117 -28.32 -25.68 13.39
N ARG A 118 -29.19 -25.30 14.31
CA ARG A 118 -30.48 -24.70 14.03
C ARG A 118 -30.39 -23.19 14.23
N LEU A 119 -30.53 -22.44 13.15
CA LEU A 119 -30.53 -20.98 13.14
C LEU A 119 -31.96 -20.46 13.06
N VAL A 120 -32.29 -19.47 13.88
CA VAL A 120 -33.46 -18.61 13.63
C VAL A 120 -32.94 -17.30 13.07
N VAL A 121 -33.40 -16.93 11.88
CA VAL A 121 -32.97 -15.71 11.21
C VAL A 121 -34.15 -14.79 10.91
N ARG A 122 -33.90 -13.48 10.91
CA ARG A 122 -34.80 -12.47 10.34
C ARG A 122 -34.19 -11.86 9.09
N ARG A 123 -35.00 -11.68 8.05
CA ARG A 123 -34.65 -11.00 6.79
C ARG A 123 -35.63 -9.86 6.54
N ARG A 124 -35.13 -8.67 6.18
CA ARG A 124 -35.98 -7.53 5.80
C ARG A 124 -36.67 -7.81 4.46
N GLN A 125 -37.98 -7.69 4.40
CA GLN A 125 -38.72 -7.79 3.14
C GLN A 125 -38.68 -6.42 2.41
N PRO A 126 -38.45 -6.40 1.08
CA PRO A 126 -38.61 -5.18 0.32
C PRO A 126 -40.10 -4.76 0.32
N PRO A 127 -40.41 -3.45 0.47
CA PRO A 127 -41.80 -2.99 0.44
C PRO A 127 -42.45 -3.30 -0.93
N PRO A 128 -43.77 -3.52 -0.98
CA PRO A 128 -44.47 -3.77 -2.24
C PRO A 128 -44.35 -2.56 -3.18
N GLU A 129 -43.77 -2.78 -4.36
CA GLU A 129 -43.56 -1.75 -5.39
C GLU A 129 -44.74 -1.69 -6.37
N THR A 130 -45.07 -0.49 -6.87
CA THR A 130 -46.04 -0.32 -7.96
C THR A 130 -45.31 -0.19 -9.30
N ILE A 131 -45.67 -1.02 -10.28
CA ILE A 131 -45.04 -1.01 -11.61
C ILE A 131 -45.81 -0.07 -12.54
N MET A 132 -45.10 0.77 -13.28
CA MET A 132 -45.64 1.65 -14.33
C MET A 132 -44.86 1.53 -15.64
N GLU A 133 -45.50 1.89 -16.75
CA GLU A 133 -44.88 1.97 -18.07
C GLU A 133 -44.82 3.43 -18.53
N VAL A 134 -43.64 3.86 -18.99
CA VAL A 134 -43.35 5.24 -19.40
C VAL A 134 -42.74 5.24 -20.79
N ASN A 135 -43.33 6.03 -21.69
CA ASN A 135 -42.85 6.16 -23.06
C ASN A 135 -42.26 7.56 -23.24
N LEU A 136 -40.98 7.63 -23.59
CA LEU A 136 -40.26 8.88 -23.76
C LEU A 136 -39.75 9.02 -25.18
N LEU A 137 -39.94 10.21 -25.75
CA LEU A 137 -39.26 10.64 -26.96
C LEU A 137 -37.88 11.22 -26.57
N LYS A 138 -36.80 10.70 -27.16
CA LYS A 138 -35.44 11.20 -26.95
C LYS A 138 -35.36 12.66 -27.38
N GLY A 139 -34.89 13.51 -26.47
CA GLY A 139 -34.56 14.89 -26.77
C GLY A 139 -33.12 15.03 -27.31
N PRO A 140 -32.66 16.26 -27.58
CA PRO A 140 -31.28 16.54 -28.00
C PRO A 140 -30.22 16.10 -26.97
N LYS A 141 -30.63 15.88 -25.71
CA LYS A 141 -29.80 15.36 -24.62
C LYS A 141 -30.17 13.91 -24.23
N GLY A 142 -30.79 13.15 -25.13
CA GLY A 142 -31.27 11.80 -24.89
C GLY A 142 -32.53 11.73 -24.02
N LEU A 143 -32.63 10.72 -23.15
CA LEU A 143 -33.82 10.46 -22.33
C LEU A 143 -33.97 11.38 -21.12
N GLY A 144 -32.91 12.11 -20.72
CA GLY A 144 -33.03 13.12 -19.67
C GLY A 144 -33.03 12.58 -18.23
N PHE A 145 -32.45 11.41 -17.97
CA PHE A 145 -32.21 10.90 -16.61
C PHE A 145 -30.86 10.17 -16.52
N SER A 146 -30.33 9.98 -15.31
CA SER A 146 -29.13 9.19 -15.01
C SER A 146 -29.51 7.94 -14.23
N ILE A 147 -28.74 6.87 -14.43
CA ILE A 147 -28.94 5.59 -13.75
C ILE A 147 -27.72 5.20 -12.91
N ALA A 148 -27.93 4.42 -11.85
CA ALA A 148 -26.89 3.71 -11.10
C ALA A 148 -27.38 2.31 -10.73
N GLY A 149 -26.48 1.43 -10.29
CA GLY A 149 -26.83 0.05 -9.98
C GLY A 149 -26.41 -0.92 -11.07
N GLY A 150 -26.67 -2.21 -10.85
CA GLY A 150 -26.24 -3.31 -11.70
C GLY A 150 -25.26 -4.25 -10.99
N ILE A 151 -25.12 -5.46 -11.52
CA ILE A 151 -24.18 -6.47 -10.99
C ILE A 151 -22.76 -5.90 -11.01
N GLY A 152 -22.11 -5.94 -9.84
CA GLY A 152 -20.75 -5.42 -9.65
C GLY A 152 -20.66 -3.90 -9.48
N ASN A 153 -21.78 -3.18 -9.54
CA ASN A 153 -21.85 -1.73 -9.31
C ASN A 153 -23.17 -1.34 -8.62
N GLN A 154 -23.43 -1.94 -7.47
CA GLN A 154 -24.67 -1.79 -6.71
C GLN A 154 -24.84 -0.35 -6.21
N HIS A 155 -25.99 0.26 -6.49
CA HIS A 155 -26.35 1.58 -5.95
C HIS A 155 -26.82 1.48 -4.50
N ILE A 156 -27.57 0.42 -4.20
CA ILE A 156 -28.00 0.04 -2.86
C ILE A 156 -27.25 -1.26 -2.50
N PRO A 157 -26.50 -1.31 -1.38
CA PRO A 157 -25.74 -2.50 -1.00
C PRO A 157 -26.62 -3.76 -0.93
N GLY A 158 -26.22 -4.81 -1.64
CA GLY A 158 -26.97 -6.07 -1.71
C GLY A 158 -28.07 -6.11 -2.78
N ASP A 159 -28.27 -5.02 -3.52
CA ASP A 159 -29.27 -4.93 -4.58
C ASP A 159 -28.61 -4.63 -5.94
N ASN A 160 -28.80 -5.54 -6.89
CA ASN A 160 -28.28 -5.44 -8.25
C ASN A 160 -29.17 -4.65 -9.20
N SER A 161 -30.28 -4.09 -8.72
CA SER A 161 -31.25 -3.37 -9.54
C SER A 161 -30.68 -2.06 -10.12
N ILE A 162 -31.25 -1.62 -11.26
CA ILE A 162 -30.92 -0.34 -11.88
C ILE A 162 -31.89 0.75 -11.38
N TYR A 163 -31.34 1.84 -10.86
CA TYR A 163 -32.09 2.95 -10.27
C TYR A 163 -31.86 4.25 -11.01
N ILE A 164 -32.90 5.09 -11.12
CA ILE A 164 -32.78 6.47 -11.56
C ILE A 164 -32.20 7.31 -10.42
N THR A 165 -31.02 7.86 -10.61
CA THR A 165 -30.33 8.69 -9.60
C THR A 165 -30.47 10.18 -9.83
N LYS A 166 -30.88 10.57 -11.04
CA LYS A 166 -31.04 11.98 -11.40
C LYS A 166 -32.03 12.14 -12.53
N ILE A 167 -32.87 13.17 -12.45
CA ILE A 167 -33.64 13.69 -13.57
C ILE A 167 -32.93 14.96 -14.09
N ILE A 168 -32.72 15.06 -15.40
CA ILE A 168 -31.98 16.16 -16.03
C ILE A 168 -32.94 17.30 -16.32
N GLU A 169 -32.58 18.50 -15.87
CA GLU A 169 -33.36 19.71 -16.09
C GLU A 169 -33.49 20.06 -17.59
N GLY A 170 -34.71 20.33 -18.04
CA GLY A 170 -35.08 20.52 -19.44
C GLY A 170 -35.04 19.25 -20.30
N GLY A 171 -34.72 18.08 -19.73
CA GLY A 171 -34.65 16.78 -20.41
C GLY A 171 -36.01 16.12 -20.67
N ALA A 172 -36.04 15.10 -21.53
CA ALA A 172 -37.29 14.41 -21.89
C ALA A 172 -38.03 13.81 -20.68
N ALA A 173 -37.31 13.18 -19.75
CA ALA A 173 -37.89 12.64 -18.52
C ALA A 173 -38.51 13.69 -17.60
N GLN A 174 -37.87 14.86 -17.46
CA GLN A 174 -38.42 15.95 -16.65
C GLN A 174 -39.67 16.56 -17.30
N LYS A 175 -39.65 16.72 -18.64
CA LYS A 175 -40.79 17.24 -19.40
C LYS A 175 -42.00 16.29 -19.34
N ASP A 176 -41.77 14.99 -19.32
CA ASP A 176 -42.83 13.98 -19.13
C ASP A 176 -43.33 13.93 -17.67
N GLY A 177 -42.42 14.07 -16.70
CA GLY A 177 -42.74 14.25 -15.28
C GLY A 177 -43.15 12.99 -14.51
N ARG A 178 -43.30 11.83 -15.17
CA ARG A 178 -43.67 10.57 -14.49
C ARG A 178 -42.50 9.87 -13.81
N LEU A 179 -41.28 10.06 -14.31
CA LEU A 179 -40.06 9.50 -13.72
C LEU A 179 -39.54 10.38 -12.58
N GLN A 180 -39.06 9.74 -11.52
CA GLN A 180 -38.51 10.40 -10.33
C GLN A 180 -37.18 9.75 -9.93
N ILE A 181 -36.42 10.46 -9.11
CA ILE A 181 -35.21 9.91 -8.48
C ILE A 181 -35.65 8.82 -7.50
N GLY A 182 -34.95 7.68 -7.51
CA GLY A 182 -35.28 6.50 -6.70
C GLY A 182 -36.14 5.46 -7.43
N ASP A 183 -36.64 5.77 -8.62
CA ASP A 183 -37.36 4.82 -9.46
C ASP A 183 -36.46 3.66 -9.92
N ARG A 184 -36.97 2.44 -9.89
CA ARG A 184 -36.24 1.25 -10.37
C ARG A 184 -36.59 0.92 -11.82
N LEU A 185 -35.60 0.87 -12.71
CA LEU A 185 -35.80 0.47 -14.10
C LEU A 185 -35.82 -1.06 -14.21
N LEU A 186 -36.96 -1.60 -14.61
CA LEU A 186 -37.16 -3.03 -14.81
C LEU A 186 -36.87 -3.45 -16.27
N ALA A 187 -37.19 -2.60 -17.24
CA ALA A 187 -36.94 -2.89 -18.65
C ALA A 187 -36.85 -1.62 -19.51
N VAL A 188 -36.15 -1.75 -20.64
CA VAL A 188 -36.07 -0.75 -21.71
C VAL A 188 -36.45 -1.43 -23.02
N ASN A 189 -37.53 -0.97 -23.64
CA ASN A 189 -38.22 -1.62 -24.74
C ASN A 189 -38.51 -3.09 -24.39
N ASN A 190 -37.96 -4.03 -25.16
CA ASN A 190 -38.11 -5.47 -24.93
C ASN A 190 -36.93 -6.08 -24.15
N THR A 191 -35.99 -5.27 -23.66
CA THR A 191 -34.80 -5.72 -22.92
C THR A 191 -35.02 -5.61 -21.42
N ASN A 192 -34.97 -6.74 -20.71
CA ASN A 192 -35.04 -6.81 -19.26
C ASN A 192 -33.75 -6.27 -18.63
N LEU A 193 -33.87 -5.46 -17.57
CA LEU A 193 -32.76 -4.86 -16.82
C LEU A 193 -32.61 -5.40 -15.39
N GLN A 194 -33.28 -6.51 -15.05
CA GLN A 194 -33.06 -7.19 -13.78
C GLN A 194 -31.74 -7.98 -13.81
N ASP A 195 -30.94 -7.84 -12.74
CA ASP A 195 -29.67 -8.56 -12.57
C ASP A 195 -28.73 -8.45 -13.79
N VAL A 196 -28.70 -7.28 -14.42
CA VAL A 196 -27.77 -6.96 -15.51
C VAL A 196 -26.56 -6.21 -14.99
N ARG A 197 -25.46 -6.23 -15.74
CA ARG A 197 -24.32 -5.35 -15.44
C ARG A 197 -24.69 -3.89 -15.71
N HIS A 198 -24.05 -2.96 -15.00
CA HIS A 198 -24.28 -1.53 -15.23
C HIS A 198 -24.06 -1.12 -16.70
N GLU A 199 -23.02 -1.67 -17.32
CA GLU A 199 -22.68 -1.42 -18.73
C GLU A 199 -23.77 -1.91 -19.71
N GLU A 200 -24.40 -3.04 -19.42
CA GLU A 200 -25.48 -3.61 -20.23
C GLU A 200 -26.73 -2.73 -20.15
N ALA A 201 -27.09 -2.24 -18.96
CA ALA A 201 -28.19 -1.29 -18.79
C ALA A 201 -27.94 0.03 -19.55
N VAL A 202 -26.72 0.55 -19.51
CA VAL A 202 -26.32 1.74 -20.27
C VAL A 202 -26.37 1.50 -21.78
N ALA A 203 -25.90 0.33 -22.24
CA ALA A 203 -25.96 -0.06 -23.65
C ALA A 203 -27.41 -0.17 -24.12
N SER A 204 -28.28 -0.82 -23.34
CA SER A 204 -29.71 -0.93 -23.63
C SER A 204 -30.41 0.43 -23.70
N LEU A 205 -30.06 1.40 -22.86
CA LEU A 205 -30.63 2.75 -22.92
C LEU A 205 -30.10 3.57 -24.11
N LYS A 206 -28.82 3.42 -24.46
CA LYS A 206 -28.20 4.12 -25.60
C LYS A 206 -28.66 3.56 -26.95
N ASN A 207 -28.75 2.24 -27.08
CA ASN A 207 -29.09 1.54 -28.30
C ASN A 207 -30.62 1.40 -28.51
N THR A 208 -31.32 2.53 -28.39
CA THR A 208 -32.76 2.63 -28.65
C THR A 208 -33.04 3.66 -29.75
N SER A 209 -34.16 3.51 -30.45
CA SER A 209 -34.65 4.51 -31.39
C SER A 209 -35.15 5.77 -30.66
N ASP A 210 -35.65 6.75 -31.41
CA ASP A 210 -36.11 8.03 -30.85
C ASP A 210 -37.23 7.85 -29.83
N MET A 211 -38.08 6.81 -29.96
CA MET A 211 -39.10 6.46 -28.96
C MET A 211 -38.62 5.30 -28.09
N VAL A 212 -38.67 5.48 -26.77
CA VAL A 212 -38.23 4.48 -25.79
C VAL A 212 -39.36 4.16 -24.82
N TYR A 213 -39.64 2.88 -24.66
CA TYR A 213 -40.62 2.33 -23.72
C TYR A 213 -39.86 1.87 -22.47
N LEU A 214 -40.24 2.33 -21.29
CA LEU A 214 -39.59 2.00 -20.02
C LEU A 214 -40.59 1.32 -19.12
N LYS A 215 -40.19 0.21 -18.49
CA LYS A 215 -40.94 -0.40 -17.40
C LYS A 215 -40.24 -0.07 -16.09
N VAL A 216 -40.94 0.59 -15.18
CA VAL A 216 -40.36 1.21 -14.00
C VAL A 216 -41.15 0.82 -12.76
N ALA A 217 -40.47 0.47 -11.68
CA ALA A 217 -41.09 0.23 -10.39
C ALA A 217 -40.91 1.46 -9.49
N LYS A 218 -42.02 1.92 -8.89
CA LYS A 218 -42.04 2.99 -7.90
C LYS A 218 -41.95 2.39 -6.51
N PRO A 219 -41.05 2.90 -5.64
CA PRO A 219 -41.12 2.58 -4.23
C PRO A 219 -42.48 3.02 -3.67
N GLY A 220 -43.18 2.13 -2.97
CA GLY A 220 -44.53 2.38 -2.47
C GLY A 220 -44.59 3.63 -1.58
N SER A 221 -45.67 4.41 -1.71
CA SER A 221 -45.90 5.67 -1.00
C SER A 221 -46.19 5.46 0.49
N LEU A 222 -45.17 5.11 1.26
CA LEU A 222 -45.09 5.30 2.71
C LEU A 222 -43.84 6.13 3.00
N HIS A 223 -44.07 7.34 3.49
CA HIS A 223 -43.12 8.38 3.89
C HIS A 223 -41.77 7.83 4.38
N LEU A 224 -40.77 7.88 3.50
CA LEU A 224 -39.39 7.47 3.76
C LEU A 224 -38.50 8.69 4.04
N ASN A 225 -39.03 9.66 4.77
CA ASN A 225 -38.42 10.98 4.94
C ASN A 225 -37.87 11.26 6.34
N ASP A 226 -37.68 10.25 7.20
CA ASP A 226 -37.21 10.50 8.58
C ASP A 226 -36.31 9.41 9.22
N MET A 227 -35.64 8.56 8.42
CA MET A 227 -34.75 7.51 8.97
C MET A 227 -33.33 7.46 8.38
N TYR A 228 -32.95 8.46 7.56
CA TYR A 228 -31.59 8.65 7.04
C TYR A 228 -31.18 10.13 7.01
N ALA A 229 -31.71 10.93 7.93
CA ALA A 229 -31.12 12.23 8.25
C ALA A 229 -29.99 12.01 9.27
N PRO A 230 -28.77 12.54 9.07
CA PRO A 230 -27.77 12.59 10.14
C PRO A 230 -28.32 13.45 11.29
N PRO A 231 -28.04 13.12 12.57
CA PRO A 231 -28.51 13.94 13.68
C PRO A 231 -27.86 15.33 13.62
N ASP A 232 -28.69 16.35 13.44
CA ASP A 232 -28.36 17.76 13.61
C ASP A 232 -27.82 18.02 15.02
N TYR A 233 -26.66 18.66 15.12
CA TYR A 233 -26.14 19.22 16.36
C TYR A 233 -26.23 20.75 16.30
N ALA A 234 -27.45 21.31 16.49
CA ALA A 234 -27.64 22.68 16.98
C ALA A 234 -29.10 22.95 17.45
N SER A 235 -29.30 22.75 18.77
CA SER A 235 -30.06 23.60 19.72
C SER A 235 -31.53 23.96 19.50
N THR A 236 -32.36 23.67 20.51
CA THR A 236 -33.13 24.71 21.27
C THR A 236 -33.79 24.18 22.54
N PHE A 237 -33.42 24.72 23.71
CA PHE A 237 -34.38 25.35 24.62
C PHE A 237 -33.70 26.36 25.55
N THR A 238 -34.49 27.35 25.93
CA THR A 238 -34.13 28.73 26.23
C THR A 238 -34.02 29.02 27.73
N ALA A 239 -33.12 29.96 28.06
CA ALA A 239 -33.03 30.88 29.20
C ALA A 239 -33.58 30.47 30.59
N LEU A 240 -32.69 30.48 31.60
CA LEU A 240 -32.89 31.18 32.87
C LEU A 240 -31.53 31.67 33.43
N ALA A 241 -31.63 32.69 34.28
CA ALA A 241 -30.69 33.76 34.54
C ALA A 241 -29.55 33.47 35.55
N ASP A 242 -28.59 34.41 35.51
CA ASP A 242 -27.88 35.04 36.63
C ASP A 242 -26.61 34.40 37.26
N ASN A 243 -25.51 35.17 37.07
CA ASN A 243 -24.64 35.74 38.10
C ASN A 243 -23.66 34.85 38.93
N HIS A 244 -22.36 34.99 38.65
CA HIS A 244 -21.35 35.73 39.46
C HIS A 244 -19.91 35.13 39.44
N ILE A 245 -18.96 35.99 39.06
CA ILE A 245 -17.65 36.31 39.70
C ILE A 245 -16.56 35.20 39.74
N SER A 246 -15.53 35.26 38.89
CA SER A 246 -14.18 35.84 39.12
C SER A 246 -13.34 35.20 40.25
N HIS A 247 -12.21 34.56 39.95
CA HIS A 247 -10.85 35.11 40.11
C HIS A 247 -9.73 34.07 39.90
N ASN A 248 -8.63 34.61 39.42
CA ASN A 248 -7.36 34.02 39.03
C ASN A 248 -6.36 33.95 40.21
N SER A 249 -5.31 33.14 40.02
CA SER A 249 -3.91 33.36 40.47
C SER A 249 -3.39 32.81 41.82
N SER A 250 -2.57 31.76 41.68
CA SER A 250 -1.11 31.69 41.93
C SER A 250 -0.49 31.83 43.34
N LEU A 251 0.39 30.84 43.60
CA LEU A 251 1.72 30.87 44.27
C LEU A 251 1.86 30.71 45.80
N GLY A 252 2.25 29.49 46.22
CA GLY A 252 3.53 29.13 46.89
C GLY A 252 3.93 29.69 48.27
N TYR A 253 4.28 28.79 49.22
CA TYR A 253 5.48 28.93 50.09
C TYR A 253 5.86 27.64 50.87
N LEU A 254 7.17 27.48 51.12
CA LEU A 254 7.90 26.50 51.95
C LEU A 254 7.49 26.52 53.45
N GLY A 255 7.80 25.60 54.39
CA GLY A 255 8.64 24.41 54.50
C GLY A 255 8.88 24.06 56.01
N ALA A 256 9.37 22.84 56.29
CA ALA A 256 9.93 22.30 57.57
C ALA A 256 8.91 21.96 58.70
N VAL A 257 9.06 20.95 59.59
CA VAL A 257 10.20 20.17 60.13
C VAL A 257 9.73 18.79 60.69
N GLU A 258 10.71 17.93 60.98
CA GLU A 258 10.76 16.48 61.31
C GLU A 258 9.94 15.90 62.49
N SER A 259 9.66 14.57 62.45
CA SER A 259 10.23 13.56 63.40
C SER A 259 9.81 12.09 63.09
N LYS A 260 10.80 11.18 63.15
CA LYS A 260 10.80 9.72 62.90
C LYS A 260 10.15 8.88 64.02
N VAL A 261 9.60 7.71 63.67
CA VAL A 261 9.95 6.38 64.27
C VAL A 261 9.78 5.26 63.22
N SER A 262 10.74 4.31 63.20
CA SER A 262 10.93 3.18 62.28
C SER A 262 10.35 1.85 62.79
N TYR A 263 10.13 0.87 61.88
CA TYR A 263 10.38 -0.58 62.04
C TYR A 263 10.37 -1.30 60.66
N PRO A 264 10.91 -2.53 60.52
CA PRO A 264 12.01 -2.82 59.57
C PRO A 264 11.64 -3.67 58.34
N ALA A 265 12.56 -3.68 57.37
CA ALA A 265 12.52 -4.47 56.13
C ALA A 265 13.07 -5.91 56.30
N PRO A 266 12.55 -6.89 55.54
CA PRO A 266 13.26 -8.11 55.16
C PRO A 266 13.95 -8.01 53.77
N PRO A 267 14.86 -8.94 53.44
CA PRO A 267 16.07 -8.68 52.67
C PRO A 267 15.93 -8.79 51.14
N GLN A 268 16.80 -8.04 50.46
CA GLN A 268 16.98 -7.99 49.01
C GLN A 268 17.73 -9.24 48.49
N VAL A 269 17.16 -9.87 47.46
CA VAL A 269 17.84 -10.76 46.51
C VAL A 269 17.67 -10.15 45.11
N PRO A 270 18.72 -10.05 44.28
CA PRO A 270 18.65 -9.34 43.01
C PRO A 270 17.97 -10.19 41.93
N PRO A 271 16.98 -9.68 41.17
CA PRO A 271 16.58 -10.31 39.93
C PRO A 271 17.51 -9.86 38.80
N THR A 272 18.21 -10.86 38.28
CA THR A 272 18.92 -10.93 37.00
C THR A 272 18.19 -10.19 35.86
N ARG A 273 18.96 -9.40 35.08
CA ARG A 273 18.58 -8.88 33.76
C ARG A 273 18.08 -10.03 32.88
N TYR A 274 16.80 -10.01 32.56
CA TYR A 274 16.26 -10.71 31.39
C TYR A 274 15.75 -9.65 30.41
N SER A 275 16.66 -9.19 29.55
CA SER A 275 16.32 -8.64 28.24
C SER A 275 16.02 -9.81 27.30
N PRO A 276 14.85 -9.85 26.61
CA PRO A 276 14.62 -10.81 25.54
C PRO A 276 15.58 -10.51 24.39
N ILE A 277 16.40 -11.49 24.07
CA ILE A 277 17.30 -11.53 22.92
C ILE A 277 16.48 -11.36 21.63
N PRO A 278 16.87 -10.47 20.70
CA PRO A 278 16.29 -10.40 19.37
C PRO A 278 16.40 -11.75 18.66
N ARG A 279 15.28 -12.27 18.14
CA ARG A 279 15.25 -13.48 17.31
C ARG A 279 16.12 -13.27 16.07
N HIS A 280 17.30 -13.88 16.11
CA HIS A 280 18.14 -14.13 14.95
C HIS A 280 17.43 -15.14 14.03
N MET A 281 17.28 -14.74 12.77
CA MET A 281 17.33 -15.53 11.54
C MET A 281 16.90 -17.00 11.60
N LEU A 282 15.68 -17.28 11.14
CA LEU A 282 15.34 -18.58 10.54
C LEU A 282 15.65 -18.51 9.03
N ALA A 283 16.93 -18.66 8.67
CA ALA A 283 17.37 -18.91 7.28
C ALA A 283 18.80 -19.52 7.20
N GLU A 284 19.28 -20.23 8.22
CA GLU A 284 20.63 -20.84 8.25
C GLU A 284 20.64 -22.38 8.28
N GLU A 285 19.67 -23.09 7.70
CA GLU A 285 19.65 -24.56 7.80
C GLU A 285 20.24 -25.37 6.63
N ASP A 286 20.76 -24.78 5.55
CA ASP A 286 21.15 -25.59 4.36
C ASP A 286 22.63 -25.59 3.92
N PHE A 287 23.59 -25.11 4.73
CA PHE A 287 25.02 -25.30 4.41
C PHE A 287 25.76 -26.02 5.54
N THR A 288 25.95 -27.33 5.38
CA THR A 288 26.74 -28.12 6.32
C THR A 288 28.19 -27.60 6.37
N ARG A 289 28.79 -27.59 7.56
CA ARG A 289 30.22 -27.26 7.75
C ARG A 289 31.15 -28.35 7.20
N GLU A 290 30.62 -29.36 6.52
CA GLU A 290 31.38 -30.46 5.95
C GLU A 290 32.02 -30.07 4.61
N PRO A 291 33.16 -30.65 4.22
CA PRO A 291 33.74 -30.47 2.89
C PRO A 291 32.78 -30.91 1.77
N ARG A 292 32.54 -30.03 0.80
CA ARG A 292 31.65 -30.26 -0.34
C ARG A 292 32.44 -30.40 -1.63
N LYS A 293 32.04 -31.34 -2.49
CA LYS A 293 32.60 -31.55 -3.83
C LYS A 293 31.72 -30.84 -4.85
N ILE A 294 32.27 -29.80 -5.47
CA ILE A 294 31.61 -28.85 -6.37
C ILE A 294 32.18 -29.08 -7.77
N ILE A 295 31.33 -29.11 -8.80
CA ILE A 295 31.78 -29.26 -10.19
C ILE A 295 31.40 -28.00 -10.98
N LEU A 296 32.40 -27.26 -11.43
CA LEU A 296 32.23 -26.05 -12.22
C LEU A 296 32.70 -26.25 -13.65
N HIS A 297 31.98 -25.66 -14.60
CA HIS A 297 32.39 -25.59 -16.00
C HIS A 297 32.94 -24.20 -16.31
N LYS A 298 34.12 -24.11 -16.96
CA LYS A 298 34.73 -22.82 -17.30
C LYS A 298 33.89 -22.08 -18.34
N GLY A 299 33.49 -20.84 -18.03
CA GLY A 299 32.87 -19.91 -18.97
C GLY A 299 33.90 -19.12 -19.76
N SER A 300 33.42 -18.18 -20.60
CA SER A 300 34.28 -17.29 -21.40
C SER A 300 35.22 -16.41 -20.58
N THR A 301 34.89 -16.16 -19.30
CA THR A 301 35.67 -15.38 -18.34
C THR A 301 36.37 -16.23 -17.26
N GLY A 302 36.36 -17.56 -17.40
CA GLY A 302 36.93 -18.50 -16.42
C GLY A 302 35.88 -19.10 -15.48
N LEU A 303 36.25 -19.37 -14.22
CA LEU A 303 35.37 -20.03 -13.23
C LEU A 303 34.47 -19.04 -12.44
N GLY A 304 34.74 -17.74 -12.54
CA GLY A 304 33.89 -16.71 -11.92
C GLY A 304 34.08 -16.55 -10.41
N PHE A 305 35.27 -16.76 -9.86
CA PHE A 305 35.59 -16.46 -8.46
C PHE A 305 37.07 -16.09 -8.29
N ASN A 306 37.40 -15.36 -7.22
CA ASN A 306 38.78 -15.02 -6.83
C ASN A 306 39.22 -15.80 -5.59
N ILE A 307 40.51 -16.07 -5.49
CA ILE A 307 41.13 -16.70 -4.32
C ILE A 307 42.10 -15.73 -3.63
N VAL A 308 42.26 -15.88 -2.32
CA VAL A 308 43.25 -15.17 -1.48
C VAL A 308 43.85 -16.15 -0.46
N GLY A 309 44.92 -15.74 0.23
CA GLY A 309 45.64 -16.61 1.18
C GLY A 309 46.69 -17.50 0.51
N GLY A 310 47.24 -18.45 1.25
CA GLY A 310 48.39 -19.27 0.82
C GLY A 310 49.76 -18.67 1.14
N GLU A 311 49.81 -17.60 1.94
CA GLU A 311 51.02 -17.00 2.51
C GLU A 311 51.10 -17.36 4.01
N ASP A 312 52.30 -17.56 4.54
CA ASP A 312 52.55 -17.88 5.96
C ASP A 312 51.76 -19.08 6.54
N GLY A 313 51.41 -20.06 5.70
CA GLY A 313 50.64 -21.23 6.11
C GLY A 313 49.13 -21.00 6.22
N GLU A 314 48.63 -19.83 5.81
CA GLU A 314 47.20 -19.54 5.71
C GLU A 314 46.54 -20.37 4.60
N GLY A 315 45.28 -20.77 4.82
CA GLY A 315 44.51 -21.51 3.81
C GLY A 315 44.23 -20.69 2.54
N ILE A 316 43.87 -21.37 1.46
CA ILE A 316 43.36 -20.73 0.23
C ILE A 316 41.86 -20.52 0.38
N PHE A 317 41.40 -19.28 0.35
CA PHE A 317 39.99 -18.92 0.52
C PHE A 317 39.40 -18.27 -0.72
N VAL A 318 38.11 -18.48 -0.96
CA VAL A 318 37.33 -17.73 -1.94
C VAL A 318 37.01 -16.34 -1.38
N SER A 319 37.54 -15.29 -2.01
CA SER A 319 37.32 -13.90 -1.58
C SER A 319 36.17 -13.21 -2.29
N PHE A 320 35.87 -13.64 -3.51
CA PHE A 320 34.88 -13.01 -4.36
C PHE A 320 34.26 -14.03 -5.31
N ILE A 321 32.97 -13.88 -5.60
CA ILE A 321 32.26 -14.62 -6.64
C ILE A 321 31.69 -13.60 -7.62
N LEU A 322 31.99 -13.82 -8.90
CA LEU A 322 31.53 -12.98 -10.00
C LEU A 322 30.07 -13.30 -10.30
N ALA A 323 29.19 -12.33 -10.03
CA ALA A 323 27.76 -12.45 -10.34
C ALA A 323 27.53 -12.79 -11.83
N GLY A 324 26.68 -13.78 -12.08
CA GLY A 324 26.42 -14.35 -13.41
C GLY A 324 27.55 -15.23 -13.97
N GLY A 325 28.64 -15.43 -13.23
CA GLY A 325 29.72 -16.35 -13.59
C GLY A 325 29.42 -17.80 -13.19
N PRO A 326 30.21 -18.80 -13.66
CA PRO A 326 29.91 -20.21 -13.41
C PRO A 326 29.82 -20.62 -11.93
N ALA A 327 30.62 -20.02 -11.05
CA ALA A 327 30.55 -20.26 -9.60
C ALA A 327 29.32 -19.64 -8.92
N ASP A 328 28.78 -18.54 -9.46
CA ASP A 328 27.54 -17.93 -8.97
C ASP A 328 26.32 -18.75 -9.42
N LEU A 329 26.31 -19.14 -10.70
CA LEU A 329 25.24 -19.95 -11.29
C LEU A 329 25.13 -21.35 -10.68
N SER A 330 26.22 -21.92 -10.16
CA SER A 330 26.15 -23.20 -9.45
C SER A 330 25.53 -23.07 -8.07
N GLY A 331 25.68 -21.90 -7.40
CA GLY A 331 25.22 -21.66 -6.03
C GLY A 331 25.95 -22.47 -4.94
N GLU A 332 26.89 -23.35 -5.32
CA GLU A 332 27.55 -24.29 -4.38
C GLU A 332 28.80 -23.72 -3.71
N LEU A 333 29.45 -22.74 -4.35
CA LEU A 333 30.66 -22.07 -3.86
C LEU A 333 30.28 -20.72 -3.25
N ARG A 334 30.91 -20.32 -2.14
CA ARG A 334 30.64 -19.06 -1.42
C ARG A 334 31.90 -18.35 -0.99
N ARG A 335 31.83 -17.02 -0.82
CA ARG A 335 32.89 -16.25 -0.15
C ARG A 335 33.12 -16.82 1.26
N GLY A 336 34.38 -17.00 1.63
CA GLY A 336 34.75 -17.65 2.89
C GLY A 336 34.86 -19.18 2.81
N ASP A 337 34.60 -19.79 1.65
CA ASP A 337 34.97 -21.19 1.43
C ASP A 337 36.50 -21.34 1.37
N ARG A 338 37.03 -22.26 2.17
CA ARG A 338 38.42 -22.73 2.07
C ARG A 338 38.50 -23.83 1.02
N ILE A 339 39.36 -23.66 0.02
CA ILE A 339 39.59 -24.64 -1.04
C ILE A 339 40.58 -25.69 -0.53
N LEU A 340 40.12 -26.94 -0.46
CA LEU A 340 40.92 -28.07 0.01
C LEU A 340 41.59 -28.84 -1.13
N SER A 341 40.94 -28.92 -2.30
CA SER A 341 41.54 -29.52 -3.49
C SER A 341 40.87 -29.08 -4.79
N VAL A 342 41.60 -29.16 -5.91
CA VAL A 342 41.11 -28.91 -7.27
C VAL A 342 41.54 -30.05 -8.18
N ASN A 343 40.60 -30.74 -8.82
CA ASN A 343 40.82 -31.92 -9.66
C ASN A 343 41.72 -32.99 -9.00
N GLY A 344 41.56 -33.19 -7.68
CA GLY A 344 42.38 -34.13 -6.90
C GLY A 344 43.73 -33.59 -6.45
N VAL A 345 44.16 -32.40 -6.89
CA VAL A 345 45.35 -31.71 -6.37
C VAL A 345 45.03 -31.12 -5.02
N ASN A 346 45.74 -31.55 -3.97
CA ASN A 346 45.55 -31.07 -2.59
C ASN A 346 46.09 -29.64 -2.44
N LEU A 347 45.24 -28.75 -1.90
CA LEU A 347 45.54 -27.32 -1.69
C LEU A 347 45.52 -26.89 -0.22
N ARG A 348 45.42 -27.82 0.74
CA ARG A 348 45.30 -27.49 2.18
C ARG A 348 46.43 -26.61 2.71
N ASN A 349 47.65 -26.84 2.19
CA ASN A 349 48.88 -26.13 2.52
C ASN A 349 49.57 -25.58 1.26
N ALA A 350 48.81 -25.35 0.18
CA ALA A 350 49.37 -24.83 -1.06
C ALA A 350 49.59 -23.31 -0.96
N THR A 351 50.62 -22.83 -1.65
CA THR A 351 50.81 -21.40 -1.87
C THR A 351 49.74 -20.83 -2.78
N HIS A 352 49.55 -19.50 -2.74
CA HIS A 352 48.65 -18.79 -3.65
C HIS A 352 48.93 -19.16 -5.12
N GLU A 353 50.20 -19.15 -5.51
CA GLU A 353 50.62 -19.45 -6.88
C GLU A 353 50.30 -20.89 -7.28
N GLN A 354 50.53 -21.86 -6.39
CA GLN A 354 50.20 -23.27 -6.63
C GLN A 354 48.69 -23.48 -6.80
N ALA A 355 47.86 -22.83 -5.98
CA ALA A 355 46.42 -22.88 -6.09
C ALA A 355 45.90 -22.23 -7.39
N ALA A 356 46.44 -21.06 -7.74
CA ALA A 356 46.12 -20.39 -8.99
C ALA A 356 46.54 -21.22 -10.21
N ALA A 357 47.72 -21.87 -10.17
CA ALA A 357 48.19 -22.77 -11.23
C ALA A 357 47.28 -24.00 -11.36
N ALA A 358 46.85 -24.61 -10.26
CA ALA A 358 45.92 -25.74 -10.27
C ALA A 358 44.56 -25.38 -10.91
N LEU A 359 44.00 -24.22 -10.57
CA LEU A 359 42.74 -23.72 -11.16
C LEU A 359 42.89 -23.32 -12.64
N LYS A 360 44.03 -22.74 -13.03
CA LYS A 360 44.31 -22.37 -14.43
C LYS A 360 44.50 -23.61 -15.31
N ARG A 361 45.24 -24.62 -14.83
CA ARG A 361 45.49 -25.88 -15.55
C ARG A 361 44.32 -26.85 -15.52
N ALA A 362 43.36 -26.67 -14.60
CA ALA A 362 42.12 -27.43 -14.63
C ALA A 362 41.43 -27.22 -16.00
N GLY A 363 40.96 -28.30 -16.62
CA GLY A 363 40.36 -28.24 -17.96
C GLY A 363 39.01 -27.51 -17.99
N GLN A 364 38.17 -27.86 -18.97
CA GLN A 364 36.82 -27.28 -19.11
C GLN A 364 35.90 -27.60 -17.93
N SER A 365 36.06 -28.78 -17.32
CA SER A 365 35.37 -29.16 -16.09
C SER A 365 36.36 -29.19 -14.92
N VAL A 366 35.98 -28.55 -13.81
CA VAL A 366 36.81 -28.34 -12.63
C VAL A 366 36.04 -28.82 -11.40
N THR A 367 36.55 -29.88 -10.78
CA THR A 367 36.07 -30.42 -9.51
C THR A 367 36.81 -29.75 -8.36
N ILE A 368 36.09 -29.04 -7.50
CA ILE A 368 36.64 -28.33 -6.33
C ILE A 368 36.12 -29.02 -5.08
N VAL A 369 36.99 -29.32 -4.11
CA VAL A 369 36.55 -29.67 -2.76
C VAL A 369 36.75 -28.45 -1.87
N ALA A 370 35.66 -27.88 -1.37
CA ALA A 370 35.68 -26.65 -0.57
C ALA A 370 34.92 -26.85 0.75
N GLN A 371 35.34 -26.14 1.79
CA GLN A 371 34.69 -26.17 3.11
C GLN A 371 34.38 -24.74 3.57
N TYR A 372 33.14 -24.50 3.98
CA TYR A 372 32.73 -23.17 4.45
C TYR A 372 33.35 -22.86 5.82
N ARG A 373 34.20 -21.82 5.87
CA ARG A 373 34.97 -21.40 7.06
C ARG A 373 34.93 -19.87 7.24
N PRO A 374 33.76 -19.26 7.44
CA PRO A 374 33.62 -17.81 7.50
C PRO A 374 34.39 -17.16 8.66
N GLU A 375 34.51 -17.85 9.81
CA GLU A 375 35.22 -17.31 10.97
C GLU A 375 36.75 -17.27 10.75
N GLU A 376 37.32 -18.29 10.09
CA GLU A 376 38.74 -18.31 9.73
C GLU A 376 39.04 -17.24 8.67
N TYR A 377 38.17 -17.11 7.67
CA TYR A 377 38.31 -16.10 6.62
C TYR A 377 38.23 -14.67 7.18
N SER A 378 37.32 -14.40 8.13
CA SER A 378 37.19 -13.10 8.78
C SER A 378 38.43 -12.70 9.60
N ARG A 379 39.05 -13.67 10.29
CA ARG A 379 40.34 -13.45 10.98
C ARG A 379 41.46 -13.15 10.00
N PHE A 380 41.51 -13.86 8.88
CA PHE A 380 42.47 -13.62 7.80
C PHE A 380 42.32 -12.20 7.22
N GLU A 381 41.10 -11.76 6.93
CA GLU A 381 40.86 -10.39 6.43
C GLU A 381 41.27 -9.32 7.44
N SER A 382 41.00 -9.54 8.74
CA SER A 382 41.42 -8.63 9.81
C SER A 382 42.95 -8.54 9.90
N LYS A 383 43.65 -9.67 9.84
CA LYS A 383 45.13 -9.72 9.86
C LYS A 383 45.76 -8.99 8.67
N ILE A 384 45.20 -9.15 7.46
CA ILE A 384 45.65 -8.43 6.26
C ILE A 384 45.36 -6.93 6.36
N HIS A 385 44.22 -6.56 6.95
CA HIS A 385 43.86 -5.17 7.20
C HIS A 385 44.84 -4.50 8.18
N ASP A 386 45.10 -5.14 9.33
CA ASP A 386 46.04 -4.64 10.35
C ASP A 386 47.46 -4.53 9.79
N LEU A 387 47.90 -5.48 8.95
CA LEU A 387 49.21 -5.44 8.30
C LEU A 387 49.30 -4.29 7.28
N ARG A 388 48.24 -4.04 6.51
CA ARG A 388 48.17 -2.88 5.60
C ARG A 388 48.21 -1.56 6.38
N GLU A 389 47.53 -1.50 7.50
CA GLU A 389 47.51 -0.33 8.40
C GLU A 389 48.90 -0.10 9.04
N GLN A 390 49.59 -1.16 9.46
CA GLN A 390 50.97 -1.09 9.96
C GLN A 390 51.98 -0.68 8.89
N MET A 391 51.82 -1.13 7.64
CA MET A 391 52.68 -0.71 6.52
C MET A 391 52.44 0.75 6.11
N MET A 392 51.22 1.26 6.24
CA MET A 392 50.92 2.68 6.06
C MET A 392 51.50 3.54 7.19
N ASN A 393 51.48 3.04 8.43
CA ASN A 393 51.97 3.76 9.62
C ASN A 393 53.52 3.78 9.76
N SER A 394 54.23 2.82 9.15
CA SER A 394 55.71 2.73 9.18
C SER A 394 56.46 3.86 8.45
N SER A 395 55.74 4.70 7.68
CA SER A 395 56.35 5.82 6.92
C SER A 395 56.19 7.20 7.58
N MET A 396 55.66 7.26 8.82
CA MET A 396 55.22 8.51 9.46
C MET A 396 55.81 8.70 10.88
N SER A 397 57.10 8.41 11.09
CA SER A 397 57.83 8.82 12.31
C SER A 397 58.78 9.99 12.03
N SER A 398 58.18 11.15 11.77
CA SER A 398 58.74 12.48 12.06
C SER A 398 57.56 13.45 12.07
N GLY A 399 57.45 14.26 13.12
CA GLY A 399 56.25 14.99 13.48
C GLY A 399 55.71 15.94 12.40
N SER A 400 54.42 16.25 12.55
CA SER A 400 53.61 17.16 11.72
C SER A 400 53.16 16.58 10.37
N GLY A 401 52.08 15.82 10.41
CA GLY A 401 51.39 15.30 9.23
C GLY A 401 49.93 15.00 9.51
N SER A 402 49.21 15.93 10.16
CA SER A 402 47.78 16.07 9.89
C SER A 402 47.67 16.11 8.36
N LEU A 403 47.13 15.05 7.76
CA LEU A 403 46.65 15.13 6.40
C LEU A 403 45.55 16.19 6.46
N ARG A 404 45.94 17.44 6.24
CA ARG A 404 45.05 18.52 5.87
C ARG A 404 44.49 18.14 4.51
N THR A 405 43.62 17.14 4.48
CA THR A 405 42.61 17.03 3.45
C THR A 405 41.83 18.32 3.60
N SER A 406 41.99 19.22 2.64
CA SER A 406 41.26 20.48 2.48
C SER A 406 39.91 20.40 3.20
N GLU A 407 39.63 21.37 4.09
CA GLU A 407 38.32 21.60 4.74
C GLU A 407 37.22 21.82 3.68
N LYS A 408 36.93 20.82 2.87
CA LYS A 408 35.75 20.78 2.01
C LYS A 408 34.60 20.47 2.94
N ARG A 409 33.80 21.51 3.19
CA ARG A 409 32.50 21.55 3.85
C ARG A 409 31.94 20.16 4.12
N SER A 410 31.91 19.77 5.40
CA SER A 410 30.98 18.75 5.85
C SER A 410 29.58 19.15 5.39
N LEU A 411 28.83 18.22 4.80
CA LEU A 411 27.53 18.51 4.21
C LEU A 411 26.52 17.43 4.61
N TYR A 412 25.26 17.81 4.67
CA TYR A 412 24.17 16.89 4.95
C TYR A 412 23.51 16.47 3.64
N VAL A 413 23.27 15.17 3.50
CA VAL A 413 22.52 14.61 2.37
C VAL A 413 21.34 13.80 2.85
N ARG A 414 20.28 13.80 2.05
CA ARG A 414 19.21 12.80 2.10
C ARG A 414 19.54 11.67 1.15
N ALA A 415 19.45 10.43 1.64
CA ALA A 415 19.56 9.24 0.81
C ALA A 415 18.29 9.04 -0.01
N LEU A 416 18.40 8.83 -1.32
CA LEU A 416 17.26 8.55 -2.22
C LEU A 416 17.21 7.08 -2.65
N PHE A 417 17.88 6.19 -1.91
CA PHE A 417 17.92 4.75 -2.14
C PHE A 417 18.30 4.02 -0.84
N ASP A 418 17.97 2.73 -0.77
CA ASP A 418 18.40 1.86 0.32
C ASP A 418 19.81 1.32 0.08
N TYR A 419 20.65 1.32 1.11
CA TYR A 419 21.97 0.74 1.07
C TYR A 419 22.19 -0.25 2.22
N ASP A 420 22.35 -1.52 1.85
CA ASP A 420 22.73 -2.58 2.76
C ASP A 420 24.20 -2.96 2.57
N ARG A 421 25.00 -2.64 3.57
CA ARG A 421 26.44 -2.94 3.62
C ARG A 421 26.76 -4.42 3.39
N THR A 422 25.87 -5.34 3.76
CA THR A 422 26.10 -6.79 3.62
C THR A 422 26.05 -7.27 2.17
N ARG A 423 25.42 -6.49 1.29
CA ARG A 423 25.25 -6.81 -0.14
C ARG A 423 26.35 -6.24 -1.02
N ASP A 424 27.23 -5.38 -0.49
CA ASP A 424 28.33 -4.79 -1.24
C ASP A 424 29.66 -5.49 -0.90
N SER A 425 30.01 -6.49 -1.71
CA SER A 425 31.24 -7.28 -1.53
C SER A 425 32.53 -6.46 -1.73
N CYS A 426 32.44 -5.26 -2.31
CA CYS A 426 33.56 -4.36 -2.57
C CYS A 426 33.72 -3.26 -1.50
N LEU A 427 32.92 -3.30 -0.44
CA LEU A 427 32.91 -2.34 0.66
C LEU A 427 34.21 -2.40 1.49
N PRO A 428 34.85 -1.25 1.77
CA PRO A 428 35.91 -1.14 2.78
C PRO A 428 35.44 -1.59 4.17
N SER A 429 36.36 -1.80 5.12
CA SER A 429 35.97 -2.07 6.51
C SER A 429 35.06 -0.94 7.04
N GLN A 430 34.10 -1.26 7.92
CA GLN A 430 33.17 -0.30 8.58
C GLN A 430 32.07 0.35 7.69
N GLY A 431 31.43 -0.38 6.78
CA GLY A 431 30.29 0.17 6.04
C GLY A 431 29.10 0.56 6.92
N LEU A 432 28.41 1.64 6.54
CA LEU A 432 27.21 2.16 7.19
C LEU A 432 25.99 1.88 6.31
N SER A 433 25.06 1.08 6.80
CA SER A 433 23.76 0.88 6.12
C SER A 433 22.83 2.06 6.40
N PHE A 434 21.95 2.36 5.45
CA PHE A 434 20.92 3.39 5.56
C PHE A 434 19.74 3.06 4.63
N SER A 435 18.61 3.70 4.87
CA SER A 435 17.39 3.57 4.08
C SER A 435 17.08 4.84 3.30
N TYR A 436 16.20 4.72 2.31
CA TYR A 436 15.62 5.86 1.62
C TYR A 436 15.05 6.88 2.63
N GLY A 437 15.36 8.16 2.45
CA GLY A 437 14.88 9.26 3.28
C GLY A 437 15.79 9.58 4.47
N ASP A 438 16.73 8.69 4.83
CA ASP A 438 17.68 8.92 5.91
C ASP A 438 18.55 10.15 5.63
N ILE A 439 18.87 10.87 6.70
CA ILE A 439 19.75 12.03 6.67
C ILE A 439 21.14 11.59 7.11
N LEU A 440 22.14 11.87 6.28
CA LEU A 440 23.53 11.50 6.48
C LEU A 440 24.37 12.77 6.58
N HIS A 441 25.16 12.86 7.65
CA HIS A 441 26.21 13.86 7.76
C HIS A 441 27.46 13.30 7.10
N VAL A 442 27.79 13.80 5.91
CA VAL A 442 29.00 13.43 5.18
C VAL A 442 30.17 14.23 5.75
N ILE A 443 31.06 13.53 6.44
CA ILE A 443 32.24 14.08 7.11
C ILE A 443 33.37 14.25 6.10
N ASN A 444 33.52 13.29 5.18
CA ASN A 444 34.54 13.32 4.15
C ASN A 444 34.01 12.76 2.83
N ALA A 445 34.02 13.60 1.80
CA ALA A 445 33.62 13.28 0.43
C ALA A 445 34.81 13.33 -0.57
N SER A 446 36.05 13.21 -0.10
CA SER A 446 37.25 13.36 -0.94
C SER A 446 37.49 12.20 -1.89
N ASP A 447 37.01 11.01 -1.54
CA ASP A 447 37.18 9.79 -2.34
C ASP A 447 36.01 9.60 -3.30
N ASP A 448 36.35 9.26 -4.55
CA ASP A 448 35.44 9.16 -5.68
C ASP A 448 34.53 7.92 -5.63
N GLU A 449 34.84 6.94 -4.78
CA GLU A 449 34.11 5.67 -4.64
C GLU A 449 33.44 5.55 -3.27
N TRP A 450 34.04 6.08 -2.21
CA TRP A 450 33.61 5.87 -0.83
C TRP A 450 33.63 7.15 -0.01
N TRP A 451 32.53 7.49 0.65
CA TRP A 451 32.44 8.64 1.56
C TRP A 451 32.41 8.18 3.01
N GLN A 452 32.94 9.01 3.92
CA GLN A 452 32.76 8.81 5.36
C GLN A 452 31.57 9.62 5.84
N ALA A 453 30.64 8.96 6.51
CA ALA A 453 29.42 9.58 6.97
C ALA A 453 28.92 8.95 8.29
N ARG A 454 27.94 9.60 8.89
CA ARG A 454 27.17 9.08 10.02
C ARG A 454 25.69 9.41 9.86
N LEU A 455 24.84 8.59 10.46
CA LEU A 455 23.40 8.80 10.43
C LEU A 455 22.99 9.96 11.34
N VAL A 456 22.04 10.78 10.89
CA VAL A 456 21.41 11.83 11.67
C VAL A 456 20.00 11.38 12.01
N THR A 457 19.76 11.19 13.30
CA THR A 457 18.45 10.79 13.84
C THR A 457 17.71 12.01 14.40
N PRO A 458 16.40 11.90 14.72
CA PRO A 458 15.69 12.95 15.46
C PRO A 458 16.35 13.31 16.81
N HIS A 459 17.11 12.39 17.40
CA HIS A 459 17.84 12.59 18.66
C HIS A 459 19.25 13.19 18.47
N GLY A 460 19.66 13.45 17.23
CA GLY A 460 20.98 13.99 16.88
C GLY A 460 21.81 13.05 16.03
N GLU A 461 23.08 13.41 15.86
CA GLU A 461 24.04 12.66 15.04
C GLU A 461 24.51 11.42 15.79
N SER A 462 24.52 10.28 15.11
CA SER A 462 25.09 9.04 15.64
C SER A 462 26.60 9.20 15.88
N GLU A 463 27.09 8.58 16.96
CA GLU A 463 28.54 8.50 17.22
C GLU A 463 29.25 7.58 16.21
N GLN A 464 28.52 6.67 15.57
CA GLN A 464 29.08 5.72 14.62
C GLN A 464 29.38 6.41 13.28
N ILE A 465 30.67 6.56 12.98
CA ILE A 465 31.17 6.92 11.65
C ILE A 465 31.38 5.64 10.85
N GLY A 466 30.91 5.60 9.62
CA GLY A 466 31.14 4.50 8.70
C GLY A 466 31.25 4.95 7.25
N VAL A 467 31.47 3.97 6.38
CA VAL A 467 31.71 4.19 4.96
C VAL A 467 30.40 3.97 4.17
N ILE A 468 30.06 4.92 3.30
CA ILE A 468 28.92 4.85 2.38
C ILE A 468 29.42 4.99 0.93
N PRO A 469 28.73 4.46 -0.08
CA PRO A 469 29.13 4.65 -1.47
C PRO A 469 29.05 6.13 -1.87
N SER A 470 30.01 6.62 -2.65
CA SER A 470 29.95 7.98 -3.17
C SER A 470 28.78 8.15 -4.16
N LYS A 471 28.31 9.38 -4.35
CA LYS A 471 27.34 9.70 -5.41
C LYS A 471 27.79 9.19 -6.78
N LYS A 472 29.06 9.42 -7.13
CA LYS A 472 29.65 9.01 -8.41
C LYS A 472 29.61 7.48 -8.60
N ARG A 473 29.90 6.72 -7.54
CA ARG A 473 29.83 5.26 -7.53
C ARG A 473 28.41 4.76 -7.75
N VAL A 474 27.44 5.30 -7.01
CA VAL A 474 26.02 4.94 -7.13
C VAL A 474 25.52 5.20 -8.56
N GLU A 475 25.74 6.41 -9.08
CA GLU A 475 25.27 6.78 -10.41
C GLU A 475 25.96 5.99 -11.53
N LYS A 476 27.25 5.68 -11.40
CA LYS A 476 27.97 4.83 -12.35
C LYS A 476 27.40 3.41 -12.37
N LYS A 477 27.11 2.84 -11.20
CA LYS A 477 26.52 1.51 -11.04
C LYS A 477 25.11 1.44 -11.64
N GLU A 478 24.25 2.40 -11.32
CA GLU A 478 22.88 2.44 -11.86
C GLU A 478 22.84 2.70 -13.37
N ARG A 479 23.69 3.60 -13.88
CA ARG A 479 23.80 3.84 -15.32
C ARG A 479 24.28 2.60 -16.07
N ALA A 480 25.15 1.79 -15.48
CA ALA A 480 25.55 0.51 -16.04
C ALA A 480 24.38 -0.48 -16.06
N ARG A 481 23.62 -0.59 -14.95
CA ARG A 481 22.44 -1.46 -14.85
C ARG A 481 21.36 -1.11 -15.87
N LEU A 482 21.04 0.17 -16.04
CA LEU A 482 20.04 0.64 -17.01
C LEU A 482 20.45 0.33 -18.46
N LYS A 483 21.75 0.36 -18.78
CA LYS A 483 22.28 -0.01 -20.11
C LYS A 483 22.08 -1.50 -20.41
N THR A 484 22.28 -2.39 -19.45
CA THR A 484 22.08 -3.84 -19.63
C THR A 484 20.62 -4.23 -19.78
N VAL A 485 19.70 -3.55 -19.07
CA VAL A 485 18.24 -3.81 -19.16
C VAL A 485 17.68 -3.42 -20.53
N LYS A 486 18.13 -2.31 -21.12
CA LYS A 486 17.69 -1.86 -22.46
C LYS A 486 18.09 -2.82 -23.58
N PHE A 487 19.17 -3.61 -23.41
CA PHE A 487 19.58 -4.64 -24.39
C PHE A 487 18.65 -5.86 -24.42
N HIS A 488 18.10 -6.25 -23.27
CA HIS A 488 17.21 -7.43 -23.17
C HIS A 488 15.78 -7.14 -23.64
N ALA A 489 15.32 -5.89 -23.56
CA ALA A 489 13.98 -5.49 -24.01
C ALA A 489 13.79 -5.56 -25.55
N ARG A 490 14.86 -5.68 -26.35
CA ARG A 490 14.80 -5.73 -27.82
C ARG A 490 14.90 -7.14 -28.43
N THR A 491 15.08 -8.20 -27.63
CA THR A 491 15.33 -9.57 -28.16
C THR A 491 14.11 -10.49 -28.05
N GLY A 492 12.90 -9.94 -28.05
CA GLY A 492 11.68 -10.69 -27.76
C GLY A 492 10.56 -10.54 -28.79
N MET A 493 10.86 -10.52 -30.10
CA MET A 493 9.87 -10.77 -31.17
C MET A 493 10.57 -11.34 -32.40
N ILE A 494 10.53 -12.66 -32.56
CA ILE A 494 10.74 -13.33 -33.85
C ILE A 494 9.56 -14.29 -34.01
N GLU A 495 8.53 -13.87 -34.75
CA GLU A 495 7.57 -14.78 -35.36
C GLU A 495 7.72 -14.73 -36.87
N SER A 496 7.71 -15.94 -37.42
CA SER A 496 7.93 -16.36 -38.80
C SER A 496 6.72 -16.17 -39.71
N ASN A 497 6.93 -15.65 -40.93
CA ASN A 497 6.51 -16.23 -42.23
C ASN A 497 6.30 -15.17 -43.33
N ARG A 498 7.05 -15.29 -44.45
CA ARG A 498 6.58 -15.47 -45.84
C ARG A 498 7.62 -15.04 -46.88
N ASP A 499 8.24 -16.04 -47.52
CA ASP A 499 8.42 -16.29 -48.96
C ASP A 499 8.79 -15.15 -49.96
N PHE A 500 10.04 -15.27 -50.46
CA PHE A 500 10.66 -15.08 -51.81
C PHE A 500 9.80 -14.75 -53.06
N PRO A 501 10.36 -14.39 -54.27
CA PRO A 501 11.79 -14.36 -54.70
C PRO A 501 12.26 -13.18 -55.61
N GLY A 502 13.58 -13.10 -55.87
CA GLY A 502 14.06 -12.73 -57.23
C GLY A 502 15.41 -12.01 -57.38
N LEU A 503 16.38 -12.73 -57.99
CA LEU A 503 17.53 -12.26 -58.81
C LEU A 503 18.75 -11.66 -58.08
N SER A 504 20.02 -11.95 -58.39
CA SER A 504 20.73 -12.98 -59.16
C SER A 504 22.25 -12.79 -58.91
N ASP A 505 22.99 -13.88 -59.07
CA ASP A 505 24.43 -14.15 -59.03
C ASP A 505 25.44 -13.02 -59.39
N ASP A 506 26.53 -12.90 -58.61
CA ASP A 506 27.93 -13.17 -59.06
C ASP A 506 29.04 -12.59 -58.12
N TYR A 507 29.80 -13.51 -57.50
CA TYR A 507 31.27 -13.63 -57.57
C TYR A 507 32.23 -12.50 -57.06
N TYR A 508 32.77 -12.64 -55.83
CA TYR A 508 34.22 -12.75 -55.47
C TYR A 508 34.52 -12.42 -53.98
N GLY A 509 35.23 -13.33 -53.30
CA GLY A 509 36.52 -13.00 -52.67
C GLY A 509 36.56 -12.26 -51.33
N ALA A 510 36.74 -13.02 -50.25
CA ALA A 510 37.09 -12.58 -48.92
C ALA A 510 38.32 -11.64 -48.81
N LYS A 511 38.27 -10.69 -47.88
CA LYS A 511 39.19 -10.52 -46.71
C LYS A 511 39.22 -9.07 -46.21
N ASN A 512 39.11 -8.94 -44.88
CA ASN A 512 39.74 -7.94 -44.00
C ASN A 512 39.67 -6.45 -44.40
N LEU A 513 38.98 -5.66 -43.59
CA LEU A 513 39.34 -4.25 -43.42
C LEU A 513 39.29 -3.81 -41.95
N LYS A 514 40.44 -3.31 -41.51
CA LYS A 514 40.63 -2.45 -40.35
C LYS A 514 40.06 -1.06 -40.64
N GLY A 515 39.39 -0.46 -39.66
CA GLY A 515 39.73 0.90 -39.21
C GLY A 515 38.97 2.10 -39.79
N VAL A 516 38.47 2.90 -38.85
CA VAL A 516 38.61 4.38 -38.78
C VAL A 516 37.65 5.25 -39.62
N THR A 517 36.74 5.92 -38.87
CA THR A 517 36.13 7.26 -39.03
C THR A 517 35.44 7.65 -40.33
N SER A 518 34.17 8.06 -40.23
CA SER A 518 33.75 9.44 -40.51
C SER A 518 32.25 9.64 -40.29
N ASN A 519 31.93 10.67 -39.51
CA ASN A 519 30.75 11.54 -39.53
C ASN A 519 29.67 11.26 -40.58
N THR A 520 28.44 11.04 -40.11
CA THR A 520 27.26 11.66 -40.71
C THR A 520 26.41 12.29 -39.61
N SER A 521 26.28 13.60 -39.72
CA SER A 521 25.30 14.42 -39.01
C SER A 521 23.97 14.22 -39.72
N ASP A 522 22.91 13.92 -38.97
CA ASP A 522 21.54 14.26 -39.37
C ASP A 522 20.81 14.76 -38.13
N SER A 523 20.38 16.01 -38.23
CA SER A 523 19.72 16.79 -37.21
C SER A 523 18.20 16.61 -37.30
N GLU A 524 17.55 16.89 -36.16
CA GLU A 524 16.11 17.01 -35.89
C GLU A 524 15.40 15.67 -35.59
N SER A 525 14.84 15.47 -34.39
CA SER A 525 13.98 16.41 -33.67
C SER A 525 14.24 16.42 -32.16
N SER A 526 14.03 17.60 -31.59
CA SER A 526 14.13 17.97 -30.19
C SER A 526 13.19 17.16 -29.29
N SER A 527 13.66 16.00 -28.83
CA SER A 527 13.36 15.55 -27.47
C SER A 527 14.66 15.64 -26.69
N LYS A 528 14.84 16.74 -25.94
CA LYS A 528 15.75 16.71 -24.79
C LYS A 528 15.15 15.68 -23.83
N GLY A 529 15.47 14.41 -24.05
CA GLY A 529 15.19 13.36 -23.08
C GLY A 529 15.84 13.81 -21.79
N GLN A 530 15.04 13.93 -20.72
CA GLN A 530 15.60 13.86 -19.38
C GLN A 530 16.58 12.68 -19.39
N GLU A 531 17.86 12.91 -19.15
CA GLU A 531 18.70 11.82 -18.68
C GLU A 531 17.96 11.23 -17.49
N ASP A 532 17.61 9.94 -17.55
CA ASP A 532 16.87 9.23 -16.51
C ASP A 532 17.48 9.62 -15.15
N ALA A 533 16.75 10.40 -14.35
CA ALA A 533 17.27 10.96 -13.11
C ALA A 533 17.63 9.80 -12.17
N ILE A 534 18.93 9.64 -11.88
CA ILE A 534 19.40 8.55 -11.02
C ILE A 534 19.27 8.98 -9.56
N LEU A 535 18.40 8.28 -8.83
CA LEU A 535 18.27 8.45 -7.40
C LEU A 535 19.59 8.09 -6.71
N SER A 536 20.18 9.06 -5.99
CA SER A 536 21.43 8.89 -5.25
C SER A 536 21.37 9.67 -3.94
N TYR A 537 21.91 10.88 -3.92
CA TYR A 537 21.94 11.75 -2.74
C TYR A 537 21.46 13.15 -3.11
N GLU A 538 20.65 13.73 -2.23
CA GLU A 538 20.18 15.11 -2.33
C GLU A 538 20.80 15.94 -1.20
N PRO A 539 21.53 17.03 -1.49
CA PRO A 539 21.97 18.00 -0.48
C PRO A 539 20.81 18.57 0.29
N VAL A 540 20.96 18.64 1.62
CA VAL A 540 19.94 19.21 2.49
C VAL A 540 20.55 20.18 3.49
N THR A 541 19.73 21.13 3.93
CA THR A 541 20.04 22.02 5.04
C THR A 541 18.92 21.96 6.06
N ARG A 542 19.27 22.25 7.33
CA ARG A 542 18.29 22.25 8.42
C ARG A 542 17.64 23.62 8.51
N GLN A 543 16.32 23.66 8.52
CA GLN A 543 15.51 24.87 8.63
C GLN A 543 14.53 24.75 9.79
N GLU A 544 14.33 25.84 10.53
CA GLU A 544 13.30 25.93 11.57
C GLU A 544 11.98 26.44 10.95
N ILE A 545 10.87 25.83 11.34
CA ILE A 545 9.51 26.17 10.91
C ILE A 545 8.55 26.29 12.09
N HIS A 546 7.51 27.11 11.92
CA HIS A 546 6.49 27.38 12.94
C HIS A 546 5.06 27.05 12.46
N TYR A 547 4.93 26.04 11.59
CA TYR A 547 3.65 25.54 11.09
C TYR A 547 3.70 24.02 11.00
N ALA A 548 2.53 23.36 11.01
CA ALA A 548 2.47 21.92 10.77
C ALA A 548 2.55 21.61 9.27
N ARG A 549 3.53 20.81 8.86
CA ARG A 549 3.77 20.51 7.43
C ARG A 549 2.56 19.81 6.79
N PRO A 550 2.17 20.16 5.56
CA PRO A 550 1.15 19.40 4.82
C PRO A 550 1.62 17.96 4.58
N VAL A 551 0.70 17.02 4.49
CA VAL A 551 0.98 15.60 4.23
C VAL A 551 0.35 15.21 2.90
N ILE A 552 1.16 14.59 2.03
CA ILE A 552 0.71 14.03 0.75
C ILE A 552 1.03 12.54 0.77
N ILE A 553 0.02 11.70 0.60
CA ILE A 553 0.17 10.25 0.51
C ILE A 553 -0.16 9.83 -0.92
N LEU A 554 0.79 9.15 -1.58
CA LEU A 554 0.65 8.66 -2.95
C LEU A 554 0.79 7.15 -2.99
N GLY A 555 0.16 6.52 -3.98
CA GLY A 555 0.21 5.07 -4.17
C GLY A 555 -1.10 4.37 -3.80
N PRO A 556 -1.09 3.03 -3.77
CA PRO A 556 -2.25 2.20 -3.47
C PRO A 556 -2.79 2.48 -2.06
N MET A 557 -4.12 2.39 -1.91
CA MET A 557 -4.81 2.53 -0.61
C MET A 557 -4.69 3.89 0.09
N LYS A 558 -4.13 4.91 -0.57
CA LYS A 558 -3.97 6.25 0.01
C LYS A 558 -5.27 6.86 0.57
N ASP A 559 -6.41 6.60 -0.09
CA ASP A 559 -7.70 7.22 0.27
C ASP A 559 -8.13 6.76 1.66
N ARG A 560 -8.04 5.45 1.90
CA ARG A 560 -8.34 4.87 3.21
C ARG A 560 -7.41 5.38 4.29
N VAL A 561 -6.11 5.49 4.00
CA VAL A 561 -5.14 6.05 4.96
C VAL A 561 -5.47 7.51 5.29
N ASN A 562 -5.82 8.32 4.28
CA ASN A 562 -6.18 9.73 4.48
C ASN A 562 -7.42 9.85 5.38
N ASP A 563 -8.46 9.07 5.10
CA ASP A 563 -9.71 9.05 5.87
C ASP A 563 -9.48 8.61 7.32
N ASP A 564 -8.69 7.54 7.51
CA ASP A 564 -8.35 7.00 8.84
C ASP A 564 -7.55 8.04 9.66
N LEU A 565 -6.57 8.74 9.05
CA LEU A 565 -5.80 9.80 9.75
C LEU A 565 -6.70 10.95 10.23
N ILE A 566 -7.60 11.44 9.38
CA ILE A 566 -8.48 12.57 9.70
C ILE A 566 -9.50 12.17 10.77
N SER A 567 -10.09 10.98 10.66
CA SER A 567 -11.12 10.49 11.58
C SER A 567 -10.56 10.09 12.95
N GLU A 568 -9.39 9.44 13.00
CA GLU A 568 -8.77 8.98 14.24
C GLU A 568 -8.11 10.15 15.02
N PHE A 569 -7.52 11.14 14.32
CA PHE A 569 -6.84 12.27 14.97
C PHE A 569 -7.26 13.64 14.43
N PRO A 570 -8.54 14.06 14.60
CA PRO A 570 -9.07 15.32 14.07
C PRO A 570 -8.44 16.57 14.69
N HIS A 571 -7.75 16.43 15.84
CA HIS A 571 -7.00 17.51 16.46
C HIS A 571 -5.63 17.74 15.80
N LYS A 572 -5.07 16.72 15.15
CA LYS A 572 -3.74 16.73 14.54
C LYS A 572 -3.79 16.89 13.02
N PHE A 573 -4.81 16.33 12.37
CA PHE A 573 -4.99 16.39 10.92
C PHE A 573 -6.22 17.22 10.54
N GLY A 574 -6.20 17.77 9.33
CA GLY A 574 -7.35 18.44 8.75
C GLY A 574 -7.27 18.52 7.23
N SER A 575 -8.41 18.72 6.60
CA SER A 575 -8.51 19.01 5.16
C SER A 575 -8.60 20.52 4.94
N CYS A 576 -8.01 21.00 3.85
CA CYS A 576 -8.20 22.37 3.40
C CYS A 576 -9.44 22.48 2.50
N VAL A 577 -10.04 23.67 2.46
CA VAL A 577 -11.19 23.95 1.59
C VAL A 577 -10.71 24.29 0.17
N PRO A 578 -11.08 23.52 -0.85
CA PRO A 578 -10.74 23.79 -2.24
C PRO A 578 -11.56 24.95 -2.82
N HIS A 579 -11.21 25.42 -4.01
CA HIS A 579 -11.94 26.46 -4.75
C HIS A 579 -12.66 25.85 -5.95
N THR A 580 -13.80 26.43 -6.32
CA THR A 580 -14.46 26.08 -7.58
C THR A 580 -15.17 27.28 -8.21
N THR A 581 -15.22 27.33 -9.55
CA THR A 581 -16.08 28.28 -10.28
C THR A 581 -17.51 27.79 -10.43
N ARG A 582 -17.79 26.54 -10.03
CA ARG A 582 -19.15 25.99 -10.08
C ARG A 582 -20.04 26.81 -9.14
N PRO A 583 -21.28 27.16 -9.53
CA PRO A 583 -22.24 27.74 -8.60
C PRO A 583 -22.48 26.83 -7.39
N ARG A 584 -22.57 27.45 -6.21
CA ARG A 584 -22.95 26.81 -4.95
C ARG A 584 -24.33 26.17 -5.04
N ARG A 585 -24.48 24.94 -4.54
CA ARG A 585 -25.80 24.28 -4.37
C ARG A 585 -26.43 24.65 -3.02
N ASP A 586 -27.72 24.43 -2.88
CA ASP A 586 -28.47 24.82 -1.68
C ASP A 586 -27.96 24.15 -0.39
N ASN A 587 -27.39 22.95 -0.49
CA ASN A 587 -26.84 22.18 0.63
C ASN A 587 -25.33 22.43 0.87
N GLU A 588 -24.71 23.39 0.17
CA GLU A 588 -23.29 23.68 0.28
C GLU A 588 -23.05 25.04 0.93
N VAL A 589 -22.01 25.13 1.76
CA VAL A 589 -21.61 26.32 2.49
C VAL A 589 -20.29 26.84 1.94
N ASP A 590 -20.27 28.14 1.60
CA ASP A 590 -19.06 28.81 1.11
C ASP A 590 -18.01 28.87 2.23
N GLY A 591 -16.77 28.49 1.91
CA GLY A 591 -15.69 28.40 2.87
C GLY A 591 -15.70 27.16 3.77
N GLN A 592 -16.62 26.22 3.53
CA GLN A 592 -16.62 24.89 4.15
C GLN A 592 -16.48 23.78 3.11
N ASP A 593 -17.37 23.74 2.12
CA ASP A 593 -17.30 22.74 1.05
C ASP A 593 -16.33 23.18 -0.05
N TYR A 594 -16.52 24.40 -0.52
CA TYR A 594 -15.65 25.08 -1.48
C TYR A 594 -15.61 26.57 -1.19
N HIS A 595 -14.56 27.22 -1.63
CA HIS A 595 -14.59 28.64 -1.95
C HIS A 595 -15.19 28.81 -3.35
N PHE A 596 -16.42 29.31 -3.41
CA PHE A 596 -17.17 29.50 -4.65
C PHE A 596 -16.73 30.80 -5.33
N VAL A 597 -15.86 30.67 -6.34
CA VAL A 597 -15.28 31.80 -7.08
C VAL A 597 -16.22 32.24 -8.19
N VAL A 598 -16.72 33.48 -8.12
CA VAL A 598 -17.72 34.00 -9.06
C VAL A 598 -17.13 34.24 -10.45
N SER A 599 -15.90 34.76 -10.56
CA SER A 599 -15.25 35.02 -11.85
C SER A 599 -14.30 33.88 -12.21
N ARG A 600 -14.63 33.16 -13.28
CA ARG A 600 -13.74 32.14 -13.86
C ARG A 600 -12.43 32.75 -14.31
N GLU A 601 -12.47 33.93 -14.93
CA GLU A 601 -11.30 34.65 -15.43
C GLU A 601 -10.33 35.00 -14.30
N GLN A 602 -10.86 35.39 -13.12
CA GLN A 602 -10.05 35.65 -11.94
C GLN A 602 -9.39 34.36 -11.43
N MET A 603 -10.11 33.23 -11.39
CA MET A 603 -9.51 31.96 -10.98
C MET A 603 -8.43 31.48 -11.98
N GLU A 604 -8.65 31.65 -13.29
CA GLU A 604 -7.65 31.34 -14.32
C GLU A 604 -6.40 32.20 -14.16
N LYS A 605 -6.57 33.51 -13.86
CA LYS A 605 -5.46 34.40 -13.54
C LYS A 605 -4.72 33.95 -12.28
N ASP A 606 -5.42 33.56 -11.23
CA ASP A 606 -4.80 33.10 -9.98
C ASP A 606 -4.04 31.76 -10.17
N ILE A 607 -4.51 30.90 -11.07
CA ILE A 607 -3.80 29.68 -11.49
C ILE A 607 -2.50 30.06 -12.22
N GLN A 608 -2.55 31.02 -13.16
CA GLN A 608 -1.39 31.52 -13.90
C GLN A 608 -0.38 32.23 -12.97
N ASP A 609 -0.87 32.97 -11.98
CA ASP A 609 -0.08 33.66 -10.94
C ASP A 609 0.48 32.69 -9.88
N ASN A 610 0.36 31.38 -10.11
CA ASN A 610 0.89 30.33 -9.26
C ASN A 610 0.32 30.27 -7.83
N LYS A 611 -0.92 30.70 -7.63
CA LYS A 611 -1.58 30.66 -6.30
C LYS A 611 -2.18 29.30 -5.95
N PHE A 612 -2.21 28.37 -6.91
CA PHE A 612 -2.74 27.01 -6.77
C PHE A 612 -1.64 25.95 -6.78
N ILE A 613 -1.77 24.96 -5.89
CA ILE A 613 -0.91 23.77 -5.87
C ILE A 613 -1.35 22.73 -6.90
N GLU A 614 -2.64 22.68 -7.17
CA GLU A 614 -3.25 21.84 -8.19
C GLU A 614 -4.56 22.50 -8.63
N ALA A 615 -4.84 22.47 -9.92
CA ALA A 615 -6.09 22.91 -10.49
C ALA A 615 -6.44 22.09 -11.74
N GLY A 616 -7.72 21.89 -11.99
CA GLY A 616 -8.25 21.15 -13.12
C GLY A 616 -9.63 21.64 -13.52
N GLN A 617 -10.06 21.24 -14.72
CA GLN A 617 -11.40 21.53 -15.23
C GLN A 617 -12.25 20.26 -15.23
N PHE A 618 -13.48 20.38 -14.72
CA PHE A 618 -14.46 19.31 -14.76
C PHE A 618 -15.86 19.89 -15.01
N ASN A 619 -16.58 19.36 -16.01
CA ASN A 619 -17.89 19.87 -16.44
C ASN A 619 -17.90 21.41 -16.61
N ASP A 620 -16.91 21.94 -17.34
CA ASP A 620 -16.74 23.37 -17.63
C ASP A 620 -16.57 24.29 -16.41
N ASN A 621 -16.34 23.71 -15.23
CA ASN A 621 -16.00 24.44 -14.02
C ASN A 621 -14.56 24.15 -13.64
N LEU A 622 -13.87 25.16 -13.12
CA LEU A 622 -12.54 25.01 -12.57
C LEU A 622 -12.66 24.54 -11.12
N TYR A 623 -11.73 23.70 -10.71
CA TYR A 623 -11.53 23.24 -9.35
C TYR A 623 -10.05 23.35 -9.03
N GLY A 624 -9.71 23.70 -7.79
CA GLY A 624 -8.31 23.73 -7.41
C GLY A 624 -8.08 23.94 -5.93
N THR A 625 -6.92 23.53 -5.45
CA THR A 625 -6.49 23.74 -4.07
C THR A 625 -5.48 24.88 -4.05
N SER A 626 -5.81 25.96 -3.34
CA SER A 626 -4.94 27.14 -3.24
C SER A 626 -3.83 26.93 -2.21
N ILE A 627 -2.67 27.55 -2.42
CA ILE A 627 -1.58 27.58 -1.43
C ILE A 627 -2.08 28.17 -0.10
N GLN A 628 -2.95 29.19 -0.17
CA GLN A 628 -3.48 29.86 1.01
C GLN A 628 -4.40 28.93 1.83
N SER A 629 -5.22 28.10 1.18
CA SER A 629 -6.07 27.11 1.85
C SER A 629 -5.23 26.11 2.65
N VAL A 630 -4.12 25.64 2.07
CA VAL A 630 -3.19 24.72 2.74
C VAL A 630 -2.50 25.42 3.92
N ARG A 631 -1.99 26.63 3.70
CA ARG A 631 -1.32 27.44 4.73
C ARG A 631 -2.22 27.70 5.93
N ALA A 632 -3.50 28.01 5.70
CA ALA A 632 -4.47 28.27 6.77
C ALA A 632 -4.67 27.06 7.71
N VAL A 633 -4.58 25.83 7.21
CA VAL A 633 -4.65 24.62 8.05
C VAL A 633 -3.32 24.41 8.80
N ALA A 634 -2.20 24.57 8.10
CA ALA A 634 -0.85 24.41 8.65
C ALA A 634 -0.57 25.37 9.81
N GLU A 635 -0.95 26.63 9.68
CA GLU A 635 -0.77 27.70 10.69
C GLU A 635 -1.67 27.52 11.92
N ARG A 636 -2.76 26.72 11.80
CA ARG A 636 -3.59 26.31 12.95
C ARG A 636 -2.97 25.14 13.73
N GLY A 637 -1.75 24.72 13.39
CA GLY A 637 -1.06 23.61 14.04
C GLY A 637 -1.53 22.23 13.62
N LYS A 638 -2.26 22.11 12.50
CA LYS A 638 -2.71 20.81 11.97
C LYS A 638 -1.98 20.45 10.68
N HIS A 639 -1.62 19.18 10.54
CA HIS A 639 -1.13 18.63 9.29
C HIS A 639 -2.27 18.60 8.25
N CYS A 640 -2.12 19.39 7.19
CA CYS A 640 -3.09 19.41 6.10
C CYS A 640 -2.95 18.14 5.25
N ILE A 641 -3.92 17.22 5.30
CA ILE A 641 -3.97 16.04 4.42
C ILE A 641 -4.45 16.50 3.04
N LEU A 642 -3.68 16.16 2.00
CA LEU A 642 -3.95 16.60 0.62
C LEU A 642 -4.16 15.40 -0.30
N ASP A 643 -5.33 15.36 -0.94
CA ASP A 643 -5.61 14.45 -2.05
C ASP A 643 -5.31 15.14 -3.38
N VAL A 644 -4.05 15.06 -3.80
CA VAL A 644 -3.50 15.75 -4.98
C VAL A 644 -2.49 14.86 -5.71
N SER A 645 -2.12 15.21 -6.94
CA SER A 645 -1.04 14.53 -7.67
C SER A 645 0.36 14.86 -7.13
N GLY A 646 1.37 14.08 -7.53
CA GLY A 646 2.77 14.32 -7.16
C GLY A 646 3.32 15.70 -7.57
N ASN A 647 2.72 16.36 -8.56
CA ASN A 647 3.11 17.71 -8.98
C ASN A 647 2.91 18.75 -7.86
N ALA A 648 1.93 18.54 -6.98
CA ALA A 648 1.68 19.43 -5.85
C ALA A 648 2.87 19.47 -4.87
N ILE A 649 3.69 18.42 -4.78
CA ILE A 649 4.87 18.38 -3.92
C ILE A 649 5.83 19.53 -4.29
N LYS A 650 6.14 19.67 -5.59
CA LYS A 650 7.03 20.72 -6.11
C LYS A 650 6.46 22.11 -5.84
N ARG A 651 5.15 22.27 -6.02
CA ARG A 651 4.42 23.54 -5.80
C ARG A 651 4.48 23.96 -4.34
N LEU A 652 4.31 23.01 -3.40
CA LEU A 652 4.41 23.29 -1.96
C LEU A 652 5.84 23.58 -1.51
N GLN A 653 6.85 22.94 -2.11
CA GLN A 653 8.26 23.28 -1.87
C GLN A 653 8.58 24.72 -2.33
N GLN A 654 8.13 25.11 -3.53
CA GLN A 654 8.26 26.48 -4.04
C GLN A 654 7.55 27.50 -3.12
N ALA A 655 6.41 27.10 -2.55
CA ALA A 655 5.65 27.91 -1.60
C ALA A 655 6.21 27.91 -0.16
N GLN A 656 7.37 27.27 0.07
CA GLN A 656 8.03 27.17 1.38
C GLN A 656 7.17 26.45 2.44
N LEU A 657 6.27 25.56 2.03
CA LEU A 657 5.45 24.74 2.94
C LEU A 657 6.05 23.34 3.17
N TYR A 658 6.89 22.86 2.26
CA TYR A 658 7.70 21.63 2.41
C TYR A 658 6.90 20.41 2.95
N PRO A 659 6.10 19.74 2.11
CA PRO A 659 5.21 18.69 2.58
C PRO A 659 5.98 17.46 3.07
N ILE A 660 5.34 16.65 3.91
CA ILE A 660 5.73 15.26 4.21
C ILE A 660 5.10 14.42 3.09
N ALA A 661 5.90 14.07 2.09
CA ALA A 661 5.43 13.30 0.93
C ALA A 661 5.75 11.82 1.13
N ILE A 662 4.74 10.97 1.25
CA ILE A 662 4.90 9.54 1.53
C ILE A 662 4.38 8.75 0.34
N PHE A 663 5.20 7.83 -0.17
CA PHE A 663 4.80 6.92 -1.24
C PHE A 663 4.60 5.51 -0.71
N ILE A 664 3.40 4.96 -0.91
CA ILE A 664 3.07 3.57 -0.64
C ILE A 664 3.51 2.75 -1.85
N LYS A 665 4.60 2.00 -1.72
CA LYS A 665 5.14 1.18 -2.80
C LYS A 665 4.60 -0.26 -2.69
N PRO A 666 3.84 -0.75 -3.69
CA PRO A 666 3.40 -2.14 -3.68
C PRO A 666 4.59 -3.09 -3.80
N LYS A 667 4.57 -4.21 -3.06
CA LYS A 667 5.61 -5.25 -3.14
C LYS A 667 5.52 -6.05 -4.44
N SER A 668 4.29 -6.42 -4.81
CA SER A 668 3.97 -7.12 -6.05
C SER A 668 2.48 -6.94 -6.38
N ILE A 669 2.05 -7.46 -7.53
CA ILE A 669 0.63 -7.48 -7.92
C ILE A 669 -0.16 -8.39 -6.97
N GLU A 670 0.42 -9.52 -6.58
CA GLU A 670 -0.19 -10.48 -5.65
C GLU A 670 -0.43 -9.84 -4.29
N ALA A 671 0.55 -9.09 -3.76
CA ALA A 671 0.40 -8.37 -2.50
C ALA A 671 -0.75 -7.35 -2.55
N LEU A 672 -0.94 -6.67 -3.68
CA LEU A 672 -2.09 -5.78 -3.87
C LEU A 672 -3.43 -6.52 -3.85
N MET A 673 -3.49 -7.69 -4.49
CA MET A 673 -4.67 -8.55 -4.46
C MET A 673 -4.94 -9.12 -3.07
N GLU A 674 -3.91 -9.42 -2.27
CA GLU A 674 -4.05 -9.87 -0.90
C GLU A 674 -4.61 -8.78 0.01
N MET A 675 -4.12 -7.55 -0.13
CA MET A 675 -4.59 -6.37 0.60
C MET A 675 -6.03 -5.98 0.22
N ASN A 676 -6.43 -6.21 -1.04
CA ASN A 676 -7.79 -5.97 -1.50
C ASN A 676 -8.31 -7.16 -2.33
N ARG A 677 -8.79 -8.21 -1.63
CA ARG A 677 -9.25 -9.47 -2.24
C ARG A 677 -10.45 -9.35 -3.19
N ARG A 678 -11.07 -8.17 -3.29
CA ARG A 678 -12.16 -7.89 -4.25
C ARG A 678 -11.64 -7.40 -5.60
N GLN A 679 -10.36 -7.01 -5.70
CA GLN A 679 -9.77 -6.54 -6.94
C GLN A 679 -9.38 -7.70 -7.86
N THR A 680 -9.62 -7.53 -9.16
CA THR A 680 -9.15 -8.47 -10.18
C THR A 680 -7.66 -8.29 -10.43
N TYR A 681 -7.00 -9.30 -10.99
CA TYR A 681 -5.58 -9.21 -11.38
C TYR A 681 -5.32 -8.02 -12.31
N GLU A 682 -6.20 -7.78 -13.28
CA GLU A 682 -6.08 -6.66 -14.23
C GLU A 682 -6.15 -5.29 -13.53
N GLN A 683 -7.01 -5.15 -12.52
CA GLN A 683 -7.09 -3.93 -11.70
C GLN A 683 -5.83 -3.75 -10.86
N ALA A 684 -5.37 -4.81 -10.20
CA ALA A 684 -4.15 -4.80 -9.39
C ALA A 684 -2.92 -4.48 -10.25
N ASN A 685 -2.83 -5.04 -11.47
CA ASN A 685 -1.76 -4.74 -12.43
C ASN A 685 -1.77 -3.26 -12.83
N LYS A 686 -2.95 -2.67 -13.15
CA LYS A 686 -3.05 -1.23 -13.45
C LYS A 686 -2.62 -0.35 -12.27
N ILE A 687 -2.97 -0.74 -11.05
CA ILE A 687 -2.55 -0.03 -9.83
C ILE A 687 -1.03 -0.13 -9.66
N TYR A 688 -0.46 -1.32 -9.86
CA TYR A 688 0.97 -1.57 -9.79
C TYR A 688 1.73 -0.72 -10.83
N ASP A 689 1.33 -0.77 -12.10
CA ASP A 689 1.94 0.02 -13.19
C ASP A 689 1.88 1.52 -12.90
N LYS A 690 0.73 2.01 -12.41
CA LYS A 690 0.57 3.41 -12.01
C LYS A 690 1.49 3.77 -10.85
N ALA A 691 1.65 2.89 -9.86
CA ALA A 691 2.56 3.10 -8.74
C ALA A 691 4.03 3.13 -9.19
N MET A 692 4.45 2.20 -10.06
CA MET A 692 5.81 2.20 -10.62
C MET A 692 6.11 3.47 -11.41
N LYS A 693 5.16 3.96 -12.19
CA LYS A 693 5.30 5.24 -12.91
C LYS A 693 5.42 6.43 -11.95
N LEU A 694 4.62 6.45 -10.88
CA LEU A 694 4.71 7.49 -9.85
C LEU A 694 6.08 7.50 -9.15
N GLU A 695 6.63 6.32 -8.83
CA GLU A 695 7.97 6.20 -8.25
C GLU A 695 9.04 6.70 -9.22
N GLN A 696 8.94 6.35 -10.51
CA GLN A 696 9.89 6.81 -11.52
C GLN A 696 9.85 8.33 -11.72
N GLU A 697 8.66 8.94 -11.69
CA GLU A 697 8.47 10.36 -11.98
C GLU A 697 8.73 11.27 -10.77
N PHE A 698 8.40 10.80 -9.56
CA PHE A 698 8.43 11.61 -8.34
C PHE A 698 9.36 11.07 -7.25
N GLY A 699 10.10 9.99 -7.51
CA GLY A 699 10.95 9.32 -6.52
C GLY A 699 12.03 10.18 -5.87
N GLU A 700 12.41 11.32 -6.44
CA GLU A 700 13.34 12.27 -5.81
C GLU A 700 12.65 13.21 -4.79
N TYR A 701 11.32 13.33 -4.82
CA TYR A 701 10.56 14.28 -4.01
C TYR A 701 9.90 13.65 -2.78
N PHE A 702 9.91 12.32 -2.65
CA PHE A 702 9.33 11.67 -1.48
C PHE A 702 10.19 11.89 -0.24
N THR A 703 9.54 12.10 0.88
CA THR A 703 10.16 12.08 2.21
C THR A 703 10.43 10.64 2.64
N ALA A 704 9.52 9.71 2.33
CA ALA A 704 9.66 8.31 2.67
C ALA A 704 8.92 7.40 1.67
N ILE A 705 9.42 6.17 1.53
CA ILE A 705 8.78 5.08 0.79
C ILE A 705 8.36 4.01 1.80
N VAL A 706 7.09 3.63 1.78
CA VAL A 706 6.51 2.66 2.71
C VAL A 706 6.11 1.41 1.95
N GLN A 707 6.56 0.26 2.45
CA GLN A 707 6.11 -1.07 2.04
C GLN A 707 5.65 -1.85 3.28
N GLY A 708 4.64 -2.69 3.11
CA GLY A 708 4.12 -3.58 4.16
C GLY A 708 3.34 -4.73 3.55
N ASP A 709 3.06 -5.76 4.36
CA ASP A 709 2.26 -6.92 3.98
C ASP A 709 0.77 -6.73 4.27
N SER A 710 0.44 -5.80 5.16
CA SER A 710 -0.95 -5.43 5.48
C SER A 710 -1.15 -3.93 5.47
N LEU A 711 -2.40 -3.50 5.27
CA LEU A 711 -2.75 -2.08 5.38
C LEU A 711 -2.46 -1.53 6.78
N GLU A 712 -2.68 -2.31 7.83
CA GLU A 712 -2.43 -1.90 9.21
C GLU A 712 -0.94 -1.60 9.45
N GLU A 713 -0.05 -2.45 8.92
CA GLU A 713 1.39 -2.22 8.98
C GLU A 713 1.78 -0.95 8.22
N ILE A 714 1.24 -0.75 7.01
CA ILE A 714 1.46 0.46 6.21
C ILE A 714 0.97 1.69 6.97
N TYR A 715 -0.24 1.65 7.53
CA TYR A 715 -0.84 2.73 8.28
C TYR A 715 0.00 3.12 9.51
N ASN A 716 0.43 2.13 10.29
CA ASN A 716 1.28 2.37 11.47
C ASN A 716 2.65 2.97 11.09
N LYS A 717 3.27 2.49 10.01
CA LYS A 717 4.51 3.08 9.47
C LYS A 717 4.30 4.53 9.04
N ILE A 718 3.20 4.83 8.36
CA ILE A 718 2.86 6.19 7.94
C ILE A 718 2.68 7.11 9.14
N LYS A 719 1.95 6.67 10.18
CA LYS A 719 1.80 7.44 11.42
C LYS A 719 3.15 7.76 12.06
N GLN A 720 4.04 6.76 12.16
CA GLN A 720 5.38 6.96 12.71
C GLN A 720 6.20 7.96 11.89
N ILE A 721 6.19 7.82 10.55
CA ILE A 721 6.90 8.75 9.66
C ILE A 721 6.39 10.17 9.82
N ILE A 722 5.07 10.37 9.89
CA ILE A 722 4.50 11.70 10.11
C ILE A 722 4.98 12.25 11.45
N GLU A 723 4.89 11.48 12.54
CA GLU A 723 5.36 11.88 13.87
C GLU A 723 6.83 12.30 13.87
N ASP A 724 7.71 11.46 13.31
CA ASP A 724 9.16 11.73 13.22
C ASP A 724 9.47 12.99 12.40
N GLN A 725 8.58 13.35 11.45
CA GLN A 725 8.72 14.49 10.55
C GLN A 725 7.92 15.72 10.98
N SER A 726 7.17 15.66 12.09
CA SER A 726 6.33 16.74 12.63
C SER A 726 7.11 17.82 13.39
N GLY A 727 8.40 17.63 13.65
CA GLY A 727 9.22 18.56 14.43
C GLY A 727 9.41 19.95 13.80
N HIS A 728 9.79 20.93 14.63
CA HIS A 728 10.09 22.30 14.19
C HIS A 728 11.34 22.42 13.33
N TYR A 729 12.28 21.47 13.44
CA TYR A 729 13.50 21.46 12.64
C TYR A 729 13.37 20.42 11.53
N ILE A 730 13.40 20.91 10.30
CA ILE A 730 13.17 20.08 9.10
C ILE A 730 14.39 20.12 8.19
N TRP A 731 14.55 19.07 7.39
CA TRP A 731 15.58 19.01 6.35
C TRP A 731 14.96 19.39 5.01
N VAL A 732 15.44 20.46 4.40
CA VAL A 732 14.97 20.95 3.10
C VAL A 732 16.07 20.83 2.04
N PRO A 733 15.73 20.64 0.75
CA PRO A 733 16.73 20.62 -0.31
C PRO A 733 17.61 21.87 -0.30
N SER A 734 18.92 21.67 -0.37
CA SER A 734 19.93 22.72 -0.44
C SER A 734 20.25 23.04 -1.90
N PRO A 735 20.46 24.31 -2.28
CA PRO A 735 20.92 24.68 -3.62
C PRO A 735 22.40 24.30 -3.86
N GLU A 736 23.12 23.86 -2.82
CA GLU A 736 24.49 23.38 -2.96
C GLU A 736 24.55 22.13 -3.85
N LYS A 737 25.59 22.02 -4.67
CA LYS A 737 25.84 20.85 -5.52
C LYS A 737 26.82 19.90 -4.83
N LEU A 738 26.57 18.60 -4.97
CA LEU A 738 27.48 17.51 -4.57
C LEU A 738 28.66 17.39 -5.52
#